data_AF-A0A8C7F590-F1
#
_entry.id   AF-A0A8C7F590-F1
#
_cell.length_a   1.000
_cell.length_b   1.000
_cell.length_c   1.000
_cell.angle_alpha   90.00
_cell.angle_beta   90.00
_cell.angle_gamma   90.00
#
_symmetry.space_group_name_H-M   'P 1'
#
loop_
_entity.id
_entity.type
_entity.pdbx_description
1 polymer ?
#
loop_
_entity_poly.entity_id
_entity_poly.type
_entity_poly.pdbx_seq_one_letter_code
_entity_poly.pdbx_strand_id
1 'polypeptide(L)'
;MTESTITKLICANRGSMNVDELDANFYSDLQVSVRDVIANRAKFCFVVFNGEQRVVAKTGVRLCKSKDCQGCGNLHFCKRFMLGDCPFRRRRGGCRFNHDMTSGENSRILKEHGLEELNRSELCTLLLQNDGFLLPPVCHNYNNGVGEYGKCLDGETCKRLHICEMYLRGSCNCPRCHDFYEPHPLKILQDKGVPNELIASLKSVYMNIEWLQKQDHAKQGKGQHQRDKVAAETPAPLFPAPMLTRLRALHLQKVEHDTATPAAAATAALNTSQRSNRPSRDKAEICMYFIKGSCIHDKCFKAHSTMPYQWEVREGLNWTALQNNEVIEKDYCDPAKTYSRGVQPVCFDTMTCGLNKARRLSTVSSVLQPTFILTTEWAWFWEDEFGNWIQYASAISGHSAATITSEDLEKRFQEDNKAVIEFTAGSQTYEFSFPDMIQTNKQYTTKKVVRRRPVFVSSADAQTIKTRKRAPINHSNFRALPGHWDKAQTPETGHKRIDLPCSSVEFKEIQGLFQNTMRGFSIHQIERIQNKALWEVFQWQRDLMKKNNRGRNVTEKQLFHGTDSKYLDAICLNNFDWRICGLNGTTYGKGSYFARDAKYSNSYTGQLNTRSMFVCRVLVGDYIKGHSSFLRPPSKDGGDTIFYDSCVDDVSNPSIFVVFEKHQVYPEYLIHYGEDDAWSQVYQQYYPAATAPRPAPAYRPAAAPVPRPAPVYRPAPRPAPTYTPSPTPAPKPDSSCVIS
;
A
#
# COMPACT_ATOMS: atom_id res chain seq x y z
N MET A 1 -7.57 28.82 25.15
CA MET A 1 -7.73 28.58 23.71
C MET A 1 -7.82 29.91 22.99
N THR A 2 -7.21 30.07 21.82
CA THR A 2 -7.22 31.33 21.05
C THR A 2 -7.69 31.11 19.61
N GLU A 3 -8.07 32.20 18.93
CA GLU A 3 -8.38 32.19 17.50
C GLU A 3 -7.18 31.76 16.64
N SER A 4 -5.94 32.06 17.06
CA SER A 4 -4.72 31.67 16.35
C SER A 4 -4.55 30.14 16.35
N THR A 5 -4.69 29.48 17.50
CA THR A 5 -4.62 28.01 17.62
C THR A 5 -5.69 27.32 16.77
N ILE A 6 -6.93 27.82 16.80
CA ILE A 6 -8.01 27.28 15.96
C ILE A 6 -7.73 27.51 14.47
N THR A 7 -7.31 28.72 14.08
CA THR A 7 -6.97 29.04 12.67
C THR A 7 -5.86 28.11 12.18
N LYS A 8 -4.83 27.88 12.99
CA LYS A 8 -3.74 26.97 12.70
C LYS A 8 -4.20 25.52 12.48
N LEU A 9 -5.01 24.99 13.40
CA LEU A 9 -5.55 23.64 13.28
C LEU A 9 -6.44 23.47 12.03
N ILE A 10 -7.27 24.47 11.70
CA ILE A 10 -8.08 24.46 10.47
C ILE A 10 -7.19 24.54 9.22
N CYS A 11 -6.12 25.35 9.23
CA CYS A 11 -5.21 25.46 8.09
C CYS A 11 -4.39 24.18 7.86
N ALA A 12 -3.95 23.51 8.94
CA ALA A 12 -3.33 22.18 8.85
C ALA A 12 -4.31 21.14 8.25
N ASN A 13 -5.60 21.23 8.59
CA ASN A 13 -6.67 20.40 8.02
C ASN A 13 -7.23 20.96 6.70
N ARG A 14 -6.35 21.31 5.75
CA ARG A 14 -6.69 21.78 4.39
C ARG A 14 -7.64 22.99 4.33
N GLY A 15 -7.62 23.84 5.36
CA GLY A 15 -8.32 25.13 5.40
C GLY A 15 -9.81 25.08 5.77
N SER A 16 -10.40 23.90 5.98
CA SER A 16 -11.73 23.75 6.58
C SER A 16 -11.94 22.42 7.32
N MET A 17 -12.61 22.49 8.47
CA MET A 17 -12.76 21.38 9.42
C MET A 17 -14.23 21.20 9.82
N ASN A 18 -14.65 19.99 10.23
CA ASN A 18 -15.96 19.78 10.83
C ASN A 18 -15.99 20.40 12.25
N VAL A 19 -17.12 20.99 12.65
CA VAL A 19 -17.25 21.68 13.94
C VAL A 19 -17.16 20.72 15.12
N ASP A 20 -17.77 19.54 15.05
CA ASP A 20 -17.73 18.54 16.11
C ASP A 20 -16.34 17.87 16.22
N GLU A 21 -15.60 17.78 15.11
CA GLU A 21 -14.17 17.39 15.12
C GLU A 21 -13.30 18.46 15.79
N LEU A 22 -13.56 19.73 15.52
CA LEU A 22 -12.84 20.85 16.12
C LEU A 22 -13.13 20.94 17.63
N ASP A 23 -14.40 20.83 18.03
CA ASP A 23 -14.83 20.72 19.44
C ASP A 23 -14.09 19.57 20.16
N ALA A 24 -13.97 18.41 19.51
CA ALA A 24 -13.29 17.25 20.08
C ALA A 24 -11.76 17.41 20.24
N ASN A 25 -11.11 18.24 19.41
CA ASN A 25 -9.66 18.47 19.50
C ASN A 25 -9.23 19.29 20.73
N PHE A 26 -10.17 20.01 21.36
CA PHE A 26 -9.90 20.83 22.55
C PHE A 26 -10.67 20.36 23.80
N TYR A 27 -11.24 19.15 23.79
CA TYR A 27 -12.10 18.63 24.86
C TYR A 27 -11.40 18.45 26.22
N SER A 28 -10.07 18.54 26.26
CA SER A 28 -9.23 18.58 27.48
C SER A 28 -8.95 19.99 28.01
N ASP A 29 -9.04 21.03 27.17
CA ASP A 29 -8.41 22.33 27.41
C ASP A 29 -9.40 23.50 27.55
N LEU A 30 -9.81 23.69 28.81
CA LEU A 30 -10.25 24.96 29.42
C LEU A 30 -11.68 25.47 29.13
N GLN A 31 -12.02 26.50 29.91
CA GLN A 31 -13.36 26.99 30.26
C GLN A 31 -14.09 27.77 29.14
N VAL A 32 -13.66 27.66 27.88
CA VAL A 32 -14.20 28.46 26.76
C VAL A 32 -14.62 27.53 25.63
N SER A 33 -15.87 27.63 25.19
CA SER A 33 -16.40 26.80 24.10
C SER A 33 -15.70 27.13 22.78
N VAL A 34 -15.25 26.09 22.07
CA VAL A 34 -14.76 26.21 20.68
C VAL A 34 -15.75 26.99 19.82
N ARG A 35 -17.05 26.70 19.97
CA ARG A 35 -18.14 27.32 19.20
C ARG A 35 -18.24 28.84 19.39
N ASP A 36 -17.90 29.35 20.56
CA ASP A 36 -17.88 30.79 20.86
C ASP A 36 -16.71 31.47 20.14
N VAL A 37 -15.55 30.80 20.06
CA VAL A 37 -14.37 31.31 19.34
C VAL A 37 -14.58 31.28 17.83
N ILE A 38 -15.10 30.17 17.26
CA ILE A 38 -15.41 30.12 15.82
C ILE A 38 -16.59 31.00 15.41
N ALA A 39 -17.38 31.54 16.35
CA ALA A 39 -18.43 32.51 16.07
C ALA A 39 -17.92 33.78 15.36
N ASN A 40 -16.62 34.12 15.48
CA ASN A 40 -16.02 35.29 14.84
C ASN A 40 -16.10 35.23 13.30
N ARG A 41 -17.09 35.92 12.72
CA ARG A 41 -17.36 35.98 11.27
C ARG A 41 -16.36 36.79 10.44
N ALA A 42 -15.32 37.37 11.05
CA ALA A 42 -14.18 37.95 10.33
C ALA A 42 -13.12 36.88 10.03
N LYS A 43 -12.83 35.98 10.99
CA LYS A 43 -11.83 34.90 10.86
C LYS A 43 -12.40 33.56 10.42
N PHE A 44 -13.71 33.34 10.54
CA PHE A 44 -14.33 32.05 10.29
C PHE A 44 -15.60 32.14 9.44
N CYS A 45 -15.73 31.22 8.49
CA CYS A 45 -16.96 31.02 7.72
C CYS A 45 -17.56 29.64 8.02
N PHE A 46 -18.73 29.63 8.66
CA PHE A 46 -19.52 28.40 8.79
C PHE A 46 -20.26 28.09 7.48
N VAL A 47 -20.31 26.80 7.14
CA VAL A 47 -21.21 26.24 6.13
C VAL A 47 -21.82 24.95 6.65
N VAL A 48 -23.02 24.62 6.16
CA VAL A 48 -23.56 23.25 6.26
C VAL A 48 -23.27 22.57 4.92
N PHE A 49 -22.63 21.41 4.96
CA PHE A 49 -22.24 20.66 3.78
C PHE A 49 -22.51 19.17 4.00
N ASN A 50 -23.28 18.53 3.11
CA ASN A 50 -23.71 17.13 3.25
C ASN A 50 -24.38 16.81 4.61
N GLY A 51 -25.00 17.81 5.26
CA GLY A 51 -25.59 17.71 6.60
C GLY A 51 -24.63 18.03 7.75
N GLU A 52 -23.31 17.98 7.54
CA GLU A 52 -22.32 18.35 8.56
C GLU A 52 -22.16 19.88 8.71
N GLN A 53 -21.95 20.36 9.94
CA GLN A 53 -21.47 21.72 10.17
C GLN A 53 -19.95 21.77 9.98
N ARG A 54 -19.47 22.64 9.08
CA ARG A 54 -18.04 22.88 8.84
C ARG A 54 -17.68 24.34 9.03
N VAL A 55 -16.44 24.58 9.42
CA VAL A 55 -15.84 25.91 9.56
C VAL A 55 -14.62 26.05 8.65
N VAL A 56 -14.56 27.17 7.92
CA VAL A 56 -13.53 27.52 6.94
C VAL A 56 -12.73 28.71 7.45
N ALA A 57 -11.39 28.64 7.38
CA ALA A 57 -10.53 29.73 7.82
C ALA A 57 -10.54 30.91 6.82
N LYS A 58 -10.75 32.12 7.32
CA LYS A 58 -10.91 33.36 6.57
C LYS A 58 -9.88 34.40 7.02
N THR A 59 -9.37 35.19 6.08
CA THR A 59 -8.46 36.31 6.38
C THR A 59 -8.66 37.48 5.43
N GLY A 60 -8.35 38.70 5.90
CA GLY A 60 -8.21 39.89 5.06
C GLY A 60 -6.87 39.98 4.32
N VAL A 61 -5.84 39.25 4.78
CA VAL A 61 -4.47 39.33 4.24
C VAL A 61 -4.39 38.82 2.80
N ARG A 62 -3.72 39.58 1.93
CA ARG A 62 -3.43 39.23 0.52
C ARG A 62 -1.93 39.37 0.24
N LEU A 63 -1.44 38.87 -0.89
CA LEU A 63 -0.09 39.19 -1.36
C LEU A 63 -0.05 40.60 -1.99
N CYS A 64 1.02 41.34 -1.71
CA CYS A 64 1.28 42.59 -2.41
C CYS A 64 1.57 42.34 -3.89
N LYS A 65 0.93 43.12 -4.76
CA LYS A 65 1.03 43.00 -6.23
C LYS A 65 1.99 44.02 -6.86
N SER A 66 2.36 45.06 -6.11
CA SER A 66 3.35 46.04 -6.55
C SER A 66 4.76 45.46 -6.42
N LYS A 67 5.66 45.87 -7.32
CA LYS A 67 7.10 45.60 -7.23
C LYS A 67 7.81 46.64 -6.35
N ASP A 68 7.28 47.86 -6.37
CA ASP A 68 7.91 49.07 -5.82
C ASP A 68 6.95 49.70 -4.80
N CYS A 69 6.62 48.96 -3.74
CA CYS A 69 5.59 49.34 -2.78
C CYS A 69 6.14 50.23 -1.66
N GLN A 70 5.59 51.44 -1.52
CA GLN A 70 5.95 52.41 -0.49
C GLN A 70 5.26 52.12 0.87
N GLY A 71 5.15 50.84 1.23
CA GLY A 71 4.35 50.33 2.35
C GLY A 71 2.88 50.06 1.98
N CYS A 72 2.34 48.92 2.43
CA CYS A 72 0.91 48.61 2.43
C CYS A 72 0.61 47.43 3.37
N GLY A 73 -0.64 47.24 3.78
CA GLY A 73 -1.06 46.13 4.67
C GLY A 73 -1.11 44.72 4.04
N ASN A 74 -0.40 44.48 2.93
CA ASN A 74 -0.36 43.18 2.24
C ASN A 74 1.03 42.53 2.39
N LEU A 75 1.10 41.20 2.35
CA LEU A 75 2.37 40.49 2.51
C LEU A 75 3.29 40.72 1.31
N HIS A 76 4.48 41.24 1.58
CA HIS A 76 5.55 41.45 0.61
C HIS A 76 6.38 40.17 0.50
N PHE A 77 5.76 39.12 -0.06
CA PHE A 77 6.29 37.76 -0.09
C PHE A 77 6.20 37.14 -1.48
N CYS A 78 7.21 36.35 -1.86
CA CYS A 78 7.32 35.79 -3.20
C CYS A 78 6.30 34.67 -3.45
N LYS A 79 5.31 34.91 -4.32
CA LYS A 79 4.30 33.90 -4.73
C LYS A 79 4.92 32.54 -5.10
N ARG A 80 6.02 32.50 -5.86
CA ARG A 80 6.65 31.23 -6.27
C ARG A 80 7.29 30.49 -5.09
N PHE A 81 7.88 31.21 -4.13
CA PHE A 81 8.44 30.61 -2.92
C PHE A 81 7.36 30.20 -1.89
N MET A 82 6.20 30.86 -1.91
CA MET A 82 5.01 30.45 -1.15
C MET A 82 4.45 29.12 -1.65
N LEU A 83 4.36 28.95 -2.98
CA LEU A 83 3.78 27.75 -3.59
C LEU A 83 4.74 26.55 -3.66
N GLY A 84 6.07 26.75 -3.65
CA GLY A 84 7.04 25.65 -3.76
C GLY A 84 8.49 26.10 -3.61
N ASP A 85 9.21 26.24 -4.72
CA ASP A 85 10.53 26.90 -4.79
C ASP A 85 10.52 28.02 -5.84
N CYS A 86 11.43 28.98 -5.67
CA CYS A 86 11.53 30.14 -6.56
C CYS A 86 12.75 29.99 -7.48
N PRO A 87 12.58 29.85 -8.81
CA PRO A 87 13.70 29.66 -9.74
C PRO A 87 14.64 30.87 -9.85
N PHE A 88 14.29 32.00 -9.24
CA PHE A 88 15.15 33.19 -9.13
C PHE A 88 16.08 33.13 -7.91
N ARG A 89 15.83 32.26 -6.92
CA ARG A 89 16.66 32.07 -5.72
C ARG A 89 18.13 31.76 -6.04
N ARG A 90 18.39 31.08 -7.17
CA ARG A 90 19.73 30.61 -7.58
C ARG A 90 20.33 31.37 -8.77
N ARG A 91 19.70 32.46 -9.25
CA ARG A 91 20.21 33.27 -10.37
C ARG A 91 21.10 34.40 -9.89
N ARG A 92 22.09 34.82 -10.69
CA ARG A 92 22.79 36.11 -10.48
C ARG A 92 21.74 37.23 -10.45
N GLY A 93 21.63 37.93 -9.32
CA GLY A 93 20.60 38.95 -9.06
C GLY A 93 19.46 38.51 -8.13
N GLY A 94 19.38 37.23 -7.73
CA GLY A 94 18.43 36.74 -6.73
C GLY A 94 16.95 36.85 -7.12
N CYS A 95 16.05 36.75 -6.12
CA CYS A 95 14.64 37.12 -6.29
C CYS A 95 14.40 38.55 -5.79
N ARG A 96 13.58 39.31 -6.52
CA ARG A 96 13.17 40.67 -6.15
C ARG A 96 12.02 40.73 -5.12
N PHE A 97 11.44 39.58 -4.78
CA PHE A 97 10.43 39.45 -3.73
C PHE A 97 11.01 38.66 -2.57
N ASN A 98 10.60 39.00 -1.35
CA ASN A 98 11.17 38.40 -0.16
C ASN A 98 10.82 36.90 -0.05
N HIS A 99 11.78 36.11 0.44
CA HIS A 99 11.65 34.68 0.74
C HIS A 99 11.56 34.40 2.24
N ASP A 100 11.69 35.42 3.09
CA ASP A 100 11.35 35.35 4.51
C ASP A 100 9.90 35.84 4.71
N MET A 101 9.08 35.01 5.37
CA MET A 101 7.70 35.35 5.76
C MET A 101 7.64 36.19 7.04
N THR A 102 8.70 36.14 7.84
CA THR A 102 8.80 36.70 9.20
C THR A 102 9.70 37.93 9.29
N SER A 103 10.42 38.30 8.24
CA SER A 103 11.21 39.53 8.21
C SER A 103 10.35 40.79 8.25
N GLY A 104 10.65 41.71 9.18
CA GLY A 104 10.17 43.09 9.17
C GLY A 104 8.65 43.24 9.06
N GLU A 105 8.20 44.01 8.07
CA GLU A 105 6.80 44.39 7.88
C GLU A 105 5.84 43.19 7.71
N ASN A 106 6.33 42.06 7.17
CA ASN A 106 5.50 40.84 7.06
C ASN A 106 5.13 40.30 8.46
N SER A 107 6.05 40.32 9.44
CA SER A 107 5.72 39.94 10.83
C SER A 107 4.72 40.89 11.48
N ARG A 108 4.79 42.20 11.17
CA ARG A 108 3.82 43.19 11.67
C ARG A 108 2.41 42.85 11.15
N ILE A 109 2.28 42.58 9.86
CA ILE A 109 1.01 42.24 9.19
C ILE A 109 0.46 40.89 9.68
N LEU A 110 1.31 39.86 9.85
CA LEU A 110 0.88 38.56 10.36
C LEU A 110 0.36 38.68 11.81
N LYS A 111 1.08 39.38 12.68
CA LYS A 111 0.69 39.62 14.07
C LYS A 111 -0.58 40.46 14.21
N GLU A 112 -0.75 41.48 13.37
CA GLU A 112 -1.97 42.30 13.30
C GLU A 112 -3.23 41.47 12.99
N HIS A 113 -3.07 40.33 12.30
CA HIS A 113 -4.16 39.42 11.95
C HIS A 113 -4.26 38.16 12.84
N GLY A 114 -3.29 37.91 13.73
CA GLY A 114 -3.20 36.70 14.56
C GLY A 114 -2.77 35.46 13.79
N LEU A 115 -1.83 35.61 12.84
CA LEU A 115 -1.35 34.59 11.91
C LEU A 115 0.15 34.29 12.07
N GLU A 116 0.81 34.88 13.07
CA GLU A 116 2.26 34.74 13.33
C GLU A 116 2.67 33.32 13.74
N GLU A 117 1.73 32.51 14.24
CA GLU A 117 1.96 31.10 14.58
C GLU A 117 1.98 30.18 13.35
N LEU A 118 1.55 30.65 12.17
CA LEU A 118 1.37 29.78 10.99
C LEU A 118 2.69 29.46 10.28
N ASN A 119 2.91 28.18 10.02
CA ASN A 119 4.00 27.73 9.15
C ASN A 119 3.69 27.99 7.66
N ARG A 120 4.70 27.81 6.78
CA ARG A 120 4.56 28.13 5.35
C ARG A 120 3.42 27.38 4.66
N SER A 121 3.17 26.12 5.02
CA SER A 121 2.09 25.31 4.42
C SER A 121 0.71 25.76 4.92
N GLU A 122 0.58 26.05 6.21
CA GLU A 122 -0.65 26.57 6.83
C GLU A 122 -1.03 27.93 6.23
N LEU A 123 -0.06 28.87 6.16
CA LEU A 123 -0.27 30.19 5.57
C LEU A 123 -0.52 30.12 4.05
N CYS A 124 0.17 29.23 3.32
CA CYS A 124 -0.09 29.01 1.90
C CYS A 124 -1.52 28.51 1.65
N THR A 125 -2.00 27.54 2.46
CA THR A 125 -3.38 27.02 2.40
C THR A 125 -4.40 28.13 2.69
N LEU A 126 -4.17 28.92 3.74
CA LEU A 126 -5.03 30.05 4.11
C LEU A 126 -5.10 31.12 3.01
N LEU A 127 -3.97 31.49 2.42
CA LEU A 127 -3.90 32.49 1.35
C LEU A 127 -4.53 31.95 0.06
N LEU A 128 -4.26 30.70 -0.32
CA LEU A 128 -4.81 30.08 -1.54
C LEU A 128 -6.34 30.14 -1.61
N GLN A 129 -7.03 29.99 -0.49
CA GLN A 129 -8.50 30.06 -0.43
C GLN A 129 -9.07 31.47 -0.20
N ASN A 130 -8.25 32.46 0.14
CA ASN A 130 -8.69 33.84 0.42
C ASN A 130 -8.24 34.87 -0.65
N ASP A 131 -7.09 34.68 -1.31
CA ASP A 131 -6.55 35.59 -2.32
C ASP A 131 -6.76 35.07 -3.75
N GLY A 132 -7.83 35.55 -4.39
CA GLY A 132 -8.18 35.24 -5.79
C GLY A 132 -7.16 35.68 -6.84
N PHE A 133 -6.03 36.28 -6.48
CA PHE A 133 -4.89 36.47 -7.39
C PHE A 133 -4.07 35.18 -7.59
N LEU A 134 -4.09 34.27 -6.61
CA LEU A 134 -3.19 33.13 -6.57
C LEU A 134 -3.60 32.04 -7.56
N LEU A 135 -4.88 31.69 -7.59
CA LEU A 135 -5.44 30.63 -8.44
C LEU A 135 -6.15 31.20 -9.69
N PRO A 136 -6.39 30.39 -10.73
CA PRO A 136 -7.32 30.72 -11.81
C PRO A 136 -8.78 30.54 -11.32
N PRO A 137 -9.71 31.43 -11.69
CA PRO A 137 -11.14 31.22 -11.41
C PRO A 137 -11.69 30.10 -12.30
N VAL A 138 -12.71 29.38 -11.82
CA VAL A 138 -13.44 28.36 -12.58
C VAL A 138 -14.18 29.01 -13.76
N CYS A 139 -14.23 28.33 -14.90
CA CYS A 139 -14.90 28.84 -16.08
C CYS A 139 -16.42 28.62 -16.01
N HIS A 140 -17.17 29.69 -15.76
CA HIS A 140 -18.63 29.65 -15.76
C HIS A 140 -19.21 29.21 -17.11
N ASN A 141 -18.64 29.69 -18.22
CA ASN A 141 -19.10 29.33 -19.57
C ASN A 141 -18.83 27.85 -19.90
N TYR A 142 -17.72 27.28 -19.41
CA TYR A 142 -17.48 25.83 -19.50
C TYR A 142 -18.56 25.01 -18.78
N ASN A 143 -18.98 25.49 -17.61
CA ASN A 143 -19.98 24.81 -16.80
C ASN A 143 -21.42 24.91 -17.36
N ASN A 144 -21.70 25.88 -18.22
CA ASN A 144 -23.05 26.17 -18.71
C ASN A 144 -23.20 25.88 -20.20
N GLY A 145 -24.19 25.07 -20.58
CA GLY A 145 -24.46 24.67 -21.98
C GLY A 145 -24.11 23.22 -22.27
N VAL A 146 -24.32 22.81 -23.52
CA VAL A 146 -24.10 21.44 -24.03
C VAL A 146 -22.74 21.32 -24.74
N GLY A 147 -22.29 20.09 -24.98
CA GLY A 147 -20.99 19.81 -25.59
C GLY A 147 -19.81 19.92 -24.62
N GLU A 148 -18.65 19.52 -25.12
CA GLU A 148 -17.36 19.41 -24.43
C GLU A 148 -17.00 20.68 -23.64
N TYR A 149 -16.92 21.81 -24.34
CA TYR A 149 -16.57 23.12 -23.77
C TYR A 149 -17.77 23.95 -23.28
N GLY A 150 -19.00 23.41 -23.32
CA GLY A 150 -20.20 24.17 -22.96
C GLY A 150 -20.37 25.43 -23.83
N LYS A 151 -20.53 26.59 -23.20
CA LYS A 151 -20.55 27.92 -23.87
C LYS A 151 -19.16 28.59 -23.92
N CYS A 152 -18.06 27.87 -23.62
CA CYS A 152 -16.73 28.45 -23.67
C CYS A 152 -16.18 28.51 -25.11
N LEU A 153 -16.21 29.70 -25.71
CA LEU A 153 -15.69 29.96 -27.06
C LEU A 153 -14.16 29.84 -27.16
N ASP A 154 -13.44 30.01 -26.05
CA ASP A 154 -11.98 29.96 -26.01
C ASP A 154 -11.42 28.51 -26.10
N GLY A 155 -12.24 27.49 -25.79
CA GLY A 155 -11.84 26.08 -25.74
C GLY A 155 -10.55 25.85 -24.93
N GLU A 156 -9.60 25.11 -25.51
CA GLU A 156 -8.26 24.86 -24.96
C GLU A 156 -7.42 26.12 -24.64
N THR A 157 -7.81 27.28 -25.16
CA THR A 157 -7.11 28.55 -24.92
C THR A 157 -7.68 29.37 -23.76
N CYS A 158 -8.76 28.90 -23.11
CA CYS A 158 -9.38 29.64 -22.01
C CYS A 158 -8.41 29.85 -20.84
N LYS A 159 -8.39 31.05 -20.27
CA LYS A 159 -7.55 31.40 -19.11
C LYS A 159 -8.27 31.21 -17.77
N ARG A 160 -9.36 30.42 -17.78
CA ARG A 160 -10.20 30.05 -16.63
C ARG A 160 -10.30 28.55 -16.55
N LEU A 161 -10.34 28.00 -15.34
CA LEU A 161 -10.21 26.57 -15.12
C LEU A 161 -11.45 25.80 -15.61
N HIS A 162 -11.27 24.91 -16.59
CA HIS A 162 -12.31 23.98 -17.06
C HIS A 162 -12.46 22.79 -16.09
N ILE A 163 -13.06 23.04 -14.93
CA ILE A 163 -13.46 22.02 -13.93
C ILE A 163 -14.95 22.19 -13.63
N CYS A 164 -15.62 21.06 -13.38
CA CYS A 164 -17.04 21.02 -13.02
C CYS A 164 -17.33 21.66 -11.64
N GLU A 165 -18.16 22.70 -11.62
CA GLU A 165 -18.66 23.33 -10.39
C GLU A 165 -19.43 22.35 -9.50
N MET A 166 -20.15 21.38 -10.08
CA MET A 166 -20.92 20.40 -9.30
C MET A 166 -20.02 19.34 -8.63
N TYR A 167 -18.87 19.02 -9.21
CA TYR A 167 -17.83 18.20 -8.56
C TYR A 167 -17.11 18.95 -7.45
N LEU A 168 -16.92 20.27 -7.59
CA LEU A 168 -16.47 21.10 -6.47
C LEU A 168 -17.53 21.12 -5.36
N ARG A 169 -18.82 21.22 -5.71
CA ARG A 169 -19.95 21.12 -4.77
C ARG A 169 -20.19 19.70 -4.19
N GLY A 170 -19.35 18.71 -4.49
CA GLY A 170 -19.39 17.40 -3.82
C GLY A 170 -19.18 16.20 -4.74
N SER A 171 -20.18 15.31 -4.79
CA SER A 171 -20.18 14.12 -5.66
C SER A 171 -20.88 14.45 -6.97
N CYS A 172 -20.21 14.20 -8.10
CA CYS A 172 -20.78 14.42 -9.42
C CYS A 172 -20.27 13.38 -10.42
N ASN A 173 -21.17 12.89 -11.28
CA ASN A 173 -20.90 11.88 -12.30
C ASN A 173 -21.20 12.42 -13.73
N CYS A 174 -21.17 13.74 -13.91
CA CYS A 174 -21.40 14.36 -15.23
C CYS A 174 -20.14 14.25 -16.13
N PRO A 175 -20.25 14.42 -17.46
CA PRO A 175 -19.13 14.30 -18.39
C PRO A 175 -18.22 15.54 -18.44
N ARG A 176 -18.30 16.45 -17.47
CA ARG A 176 -17.37 17.59 -17.35
C ARG A 176 -16.16 17.17 -16.54
N CYS A 177 -15.04 17.84 -16.77
CA CYS A 177 -13.76 17.50 -16.17
C CYS A 177 -13.82 17.55 -14.63
N HIS A 178 -13.42 16.44 -14.01
CA HIS A 178 -13.34 16.24 -12.56
C HIS A 178 -11.88 16.07 -12.07
N ASP A 179 -10.90 16.11 -12.97
CA ASP A 179 -9.49 15.94 -12.63
C ASP A 179 -8.68 17.20 -12.97
N PHE A 180 -7.88 17.65 -12.02
CA PHE A 180 -6.99 18.81 -12.18
C PHE A 180 -5.69 18.46 -12.92
N TYR A 181 -5.40 17.18 -13.18
CA TYR A 181 -4.26 16.74 -13.99
C TYR A 181 -4.54 16.65 -15.51
N GLU A 182 -5.80 16.80 -15.93
CA GLU A 182 -6.19 16.89 -17.35
C GLU A 182 -5.47 18.05 -18.06
N PRO A 183 -5.16 17.95 -19.36
CA PRO A 183 -4.23 18.87 -20.06
C PRO A 183 -4.56 20.35 -19.89
N HIS A 184 -5.85 20.71 -19.97
CA HIS A 184 -6.28 22.10 -19.80
C HIS A 184 -6.19 22.57 -18.33
N PRO A 185 -6.85 21.94 -17.34
CA PRO A 185 -6.67 22.31 -15.93
C PRO A 185 -5.22 22.39 -15.48
N LEU A 186 -4.41 21.38 -15.80
CA LEU A 186 -3.00 21.30 -15.42
C LEU A 186 -2.18 22.47 -15.97
N LYS A 187 -2.32 22.77 -17.26
CA LYS A 187 -1.66 23.89 -17.93
C LYS A 187 -2.00 25.24 -17.30
N ILE A 188 -3.28 25.52 -17.07
CA ILE A 188 -3.73 26.80 -16.50
C ILE A 188 -3.29 26.98 -15.03
N LEU A 189 -3.09 25.88 -14.29
CA LEU A 189 -2.48 25.87 -12.96
C LEU A 189 -0.96 26.11 -13.01
N GLN A 190 -0.25 25.46 -13.94
CA GLN A 190 1.19 25.64 -14.14
C GLN A 190 1.54 27.06 -14.63
N ASP A 191 0.76 27.64 -15.54
CA ASP A 191 0.85 29.04 -15.97
C ASP A 191 0.71 30.02 -14.78
N LYS A 192 -0.13 29.66 -13.80
CA LYS A 192 -0.31 30.41 -12.55
C LYS A 192 0.83 30.17 -11.54
N GLY A 193 1.71 29.21 -11.79
CA GLY A 193 2.86 28.85 -10.96
C GLY A 193 2.53 27.88 -9.81
N VAL A 194 1.44 27.10 -9.93
CA VAL A 194 1.06 26.05 -8.97
C VAL A 194 1.82 24.77 -9.31
N PRO A 195 2.62 24.20 -8.39
CA PRO A 195 3.30 22.92 -8.60
C PRO A 195 2.37 21.73 -8.36
N ASN A 196 2.74 20.57 -8.91
CA ASN A 196 1.93 19.35 -8.88
C ASN A 196 1.59 18.89 -7.45
N GLU A 197 2.49 19.11 -6.48
CA GLU A 197 2.31 18.78 -5.06
C GLU A 197 1.06 19.45 -4.45
N LEU A 198 0.68 20.64 -4.93
CA LEU A 198 -0.51 21.33 -4.43
C LEU A 198 -1.80 20.89 -5.14
N ILE A 199 -1.73 20.22 -6.29
CA ILE A 199 -2.90 19.86 -7.10
C ILE A 199 -3.85 18.93 -6.33
N ALA A 200 -3.31 17.98 -5.56
CA ALA A 200 -4.08 17.08 -4.69
C ALA A 200 -4.91 17.80 -3.60
N SER A 201 -4.58 19.06 -3.26
CA SER A 201 -5.36 19.88 -2.31
C SER A 201 -6.41 20.78 -2.98
N LEU A 202 -6.32 20.99 -4.29
CA LEU A 202 -7.10 22.04 -4.98
C LEU A 202 -8.60 21.82 -4.89
N LYS A 203 -9.11 20.57 -4.85
CA LYS A 203 -10.54 20.32 -4.63
C LYS A 203 -11.03 20.99 -3.34
N SER A 204 -10.33 20.76 -2.22
CA SER A 204 -10.64 21.36 -0.92
C SER A 204 -10.49 22.89 -0.95
N VAL A 205 -9.45 23.41 -1.61
CA VAL A 205 -9.22 24.86 -1.73
C VAL A 205 -10.34 25.54 -2.53
N TYR A 206 -10.75 25.00 -3.68
CA TYR A 206 -11.85 25.56 -4.49
C TYR A 206 -13.21 25.43 -3.81
N MET A 207 -13.45 24.37 -3.03
CA MET A 207 -14.61 24.27 -2.13
C MET A 207 -14.62 25.43 -1.12
N ASN A 208 -13.50 25.65 -0.43
CA ASN A 208 -13.34 26.71 0.56
C ASN A 208 -13.53 28.11 -0.08
N ILE A 209 -13.01 28.34 -1.30
CA ILE A 209 -13.24 29.56 -2.08
C ILE A 209 -14.72 29.80 -2.34
N GLU A 210 -15.45 28.80 -2.85
CA GLU A 210 -16.87 28.96 -3.17
C GLU A 210 -17.72 29.23 -1.92
N TRP A 211 -17.40 28.56 -0.81
CA TRP A 211 -18.03 28.78 0.49
C TRP A 211 -17.79 30.20 1.03
N LEU A 212 -16.55 30.70 0.93
CA LEU A 212 -16.21 32.08 1.33
C LEU A 212 -16.92 33.13 0.46
N GLN A 213 -16.98 32.91 -0.86
CA GLN A 213 -17.67 33.79 -1.81
C GLN A 213 -19.19 33.84 -1.55
N LYS A 214 -19.84 32.69 -1.33
CA LYS A 214 -21.27 32.62 -0.98
C LYS A 214 -21.58 33.42 0.29
N GLN A 215 -20.71 33.37 1.30
CA GLN A 215 -20.89 34.14 2.54
C GLN A 215 -20.83 35.66 2.29
N ASP A 216 -19.90 36.13 1.46
CA ASP A 216 -19.74 37.58 1.24
C ASP A 216 -20.79 38.14 0.25
N HIS A 217 -21.24 37.36 -0.74
CA HIS A 217 -22.42 37.72 -1.54
C HIS A 217 -23.70 37.78 -0.69
N ALA A 218 -23.87 36.90 0.31
CA ALA A 218 -24.98 36.98 1.25
C ALA A 218 -24.95 38.23 2.15
N LYS A 219 -23.79 38.88 2.33
CA LYS A 219 -23.68 40.20 2.97
C LYS A 219 -24.03 41.32 1.99
N GLN A 220 -23.52 41.25 0.75
CA GLN A 220 -23.79 42.25 -0.29
C GLN A 220 -25.27 42.35 -0.66
N GLY A 221 -25.95 41.21 -0.87
CA GLY A 221 -27.39 41.18 -1.19
C GLY A 221 -28.27 41.78 -0.10
N LYS A 222 -27.89 41.65 1.17
CA LYS A 222 -28.57 42.33 2.28
C LYS A 222 -28.33 43.84 2.30
N GLY A 223 -27.17 44.31 1.83
CA GLY A 223 -26.88 45.74 1.69
C GLY A 223 -27.71 46.45 0.60
N GLN A 224 -28.13 45.74 -0.45
CA GLN A 224 -28.97 46.31 -1.52
C GLN A 224 -30.47 46.22 -1.25
N HIS A 225 -30.96 45.20 -0.55
CA HIS A 225 -32.38 45.09 -0.17
C HIS A 225 -32.78 45.86 1.10
N GLN A 226 -31.89 46.67 1.69
CA GLN A 226 -32.18 47.44 2.91
C GLN A 226 -32.31 48.96 2.67
N ARG A 227 -32.65 49.37 1.43
CA ARG A 227 -33.09 50.74 1.10
C ARG A 227 -34.57 50.87 0.76
N ASP A 228 -35.23 49.78 0.38
CA ASP A 228 -36.65 49.76 0.03
C ASP A 228 -37.44 48.89 1.02
N LYS A 229 -38.68 49.31 1.30
CA LYS A 229 -39.65 48.71 2.22
C LYS A 229 -39.33 48.83 3.72
N VAL A 230 -39.56 50.06 4.20
CA VAL A 230 -40.24 50.27 5.50
C VAL A 230 -41.69 49.72 5.40
N ALA A 231 -42.28 49.40 6.56
CA ALA A 231 -43.68 49.05 6.84
C ALA A 231 -44.12 47.55 6.76
N ALA A 232 -45.16 47.26 7.55
CA ALA A 232 -45.92 46.01 7.70
C ALA A 232 -45.30 44.83 8.52
N GLU A 233 -45.55 44.91 9.83
CA GLU A 233 -46.11 43.84 10.71
C GLU A 233 -45.31 42.60 11.16
N THR A 234 -45.29 42.44 12.49
CA THR A 234 -44.88 41.25 13.27
C THR A 234 -46.10 40.40 13.65
N PRO A 235 -45.92 39.09 13.94
CA PRO A 235 -46.31 38.61 15.28
C PRO A 235 -45.14 38.15 16.16
N ALA A 236 -45.37 38.06 17.47
CA ALA A 236 -44.34 37.92 18.52
C ALA A 236 -43.97 36.47 18.90
N PRO A 237 -42.78 36.23 19.53
CA PRO A 237 -42.29 34.91 19.91
C PRO A 237 -42.64 34.51 21.36
N LEU A 238 -42.46 33.22 21.67
CA LEU A 238 -42.53 32.68 23.05
C LEU A 238 -41.11 32.47 23.63
N PHE A 239 -40.90 33.02 24.82
CA PHE A 239 -39.68 33.07 25.63
C PHE A 239 -39.76 32.09 26.84
N PRO A 240 -38.83 32.07 27.82
CA PRO A 240 -37.36 32.12 27.82
C PRO A 240 -36.73 30.95 28.67
N ALA A 241 -35.44 31.05 29.01
CA ALA A 241 -34.79 30.30 30.10
C ALA A 241 -34.24 31.25 31.20
N PRO A 242 -34.00 30.76 32.44
CA PRO A 242 -32.74 31.06 33.13
C PRO A 242 -32.19 29.88 33.98
N MET A 243 -31.10 30.11 34.76
CA MET A 243 -30.25 29.10 35.42
C MET A 243 -30.06 29.29 36.94
N LEU A 244 -29.78 28.18 37.66
CA LEU A 244 -29.10 28.05 38.98
C LEU A 244 -29.86 28.65 40.22
N THR A 245 -29.77 28.14 41.48
CA THR A 245 -28.63 27.52 42.19
C THR A 245 -29.03 26.65 43.43
N ARG A 246 -28.35 25.51 43.67
CA ARG A 246 -28.05 24.78 44.95
C ARG A 246 -29.12 24.21 45.95
N LEU A 247 -29.06 22.87 46.09
CA LEU A 247 -28.81 22.04 47.31
C LEU A 247 -29.91 21.68 48.36
N ARG A 248 -29.88 20.38 48.74
CA ARG A 248 -30.49 19.67 49.91
C ARG A 248 -32.04 19.53 49.87
N ALA A 249 -32.67 18.47 50.39
CA ALA A 249 -32.19 17.26 51.09
C ALA A 249 -32.95 15.98 50.66
N LEU A 250 -32.52 14.81 51.16
CA LEU A 250 -33.22 13.51 51.06
C LEU A 250 -34.24 13.36 52.22
N HIS A 251 -35.40 12.70 52.01
CA HIS A 251 -35.75 11.41 52.64
C HIS A 251 -37.18 10.92 52.33
N LEU A 252 -37.32 9.60 52.06
CA LEU A 252 -38.51 8.76 52.25
C LEU A 252 -39.82 9.17 51.49
N GLN A 253 -40.89 8.37 51.41
CA GLN A 253 -41.14 7.02 51.93
C GLN A 253 -41.85 6.12 50.90
N LYS A 254 -41.94 4.83 51.21
CA LYS A 254 -42.49 3.73 50.36
C LYS A 254 -43.90 3.34 50.85
N VAL A 255 -44.78 2.92 49.94
CA VAL A 255 -46.02 2.19 50.25
C VAL A 255 -46.13 1.00 49.27
N GLU A 256 -46.72 -0.11 49.72
CA GLU A 256 -46.71 -1.44 49.07
C GLU A 256 -48.10 -2.11 49.10
N HIS A 257 -48.17 -3.35 48.57
CA HIS A 257 -49.28 -4.33 48.62
C HIS A 257 -50.47 -4.06 47.66
N ASP A 258 -51.17 -5.05 47.09
CA ASP A 258 -50.94 -6.50 46.83
C ASP A 258 -52.00 -6.96 45.79
N THR A 259 -52.16 -8.20 45.27
CA THR A 259 -51.62 -9.58 45.44
C THR A 259 -51.76 -10.30 44.05
N ALA A 260 -51.49 -11.59 43.73
CA ALA A 260 -50.93 -12.79 44.38
C ALA A 260 -50.22 -13.70 43.32
N THR A 261 -50.51 -15.02 43.27
CA THR A 261 -50.00 -16.08 42.36
C THR A 261 -50.88 -17.35 42.53
N PRO A 262 -50.68 -18.53 41.88
CA PRO A 262 -49.56 -19.08 41.07
C PRO A 262 -49.99 -19.37 39.59
N ALA A 263 -49.42 -20.24 38.73
CA ALA A 263 -48.45 -21.35 38.91
C ALA A 263 -47.62 -21.75 37.66
N ALA A 264 -46.82 -22.81 37.88
CA ALA A 264 -46.00 -23.68 37.03
C ALA A 264 -46.37 -23.96 35.55
N ALA A 265 -45.43 -24.33 34.66
CA ALA A 265 -43.95 -24.25 34.71
C ALA A 265 -43.29 -24.63 33.36
N ALA A 266 -42.23 -23.91 32.96
CA ALA A 266 -41.08 -24.41 32.17
C ALA A 266 -39.97 -23.32 32.13
N THR A 267 -38.69 -23.69 32.28
CA THR A 267 -37.58 -22.73 32.48
C THR A 267 -36.62 -22.59 31.30
N ALA A 268 -36.35 -21.34 30.89
CA ALA A 268 -35.07 -20.92 30.30
C ALA A 268 -34.82 -19.44 30.66
N ALA A 269 -33.65 -19.12 31.23
CA ALA A 269 -33.45 -17.84 31.92
C ALA A 269 -32.83 -16.74 31.03
N LEU A 270 -33.54 -15.63 30.84
CA LEU A 270 -32.91 -14.31 30.66
C LEU A 270 -32.55 -13.76 32.04
N ASN A 271 -31.36 -13.18 32.19
CA ASN A 271 -30.97 -12.47 33.41
C ASN A 271 -30.35 -11.11 33.05
N THR A 272 -31.20 -10.10 32.89
CA THR A 272 -30.79 -8.70 32.71
C THR A 272 -30.32 -8.11 34.03
N SER A 273 -29.07 -7.64 34.09
CA SER A 273 -28.54 -6.88 35.23
C SER A 273 -28.34 -5.41 34.85
N GLN A 274 -29.16 -4.53 35.44
CA GLN A 274 -28.98 -3.08 35.31
C GLN A 274 -27.83 -2.59 36.20
N ARG A 275 -26.79 -1.94 35.65
CA ARG A 275 -25.93 -1.04 36.47
C ARG A 275 -25.07 -0.04 35.68
N SER A 276 -25.22 1.23 36.09
CA SER A 276 -24.44 2.43 35.79
C SER A 276 -24.49 2.98 34.35
N ASN A 277 -25.28 4.05 34.14
CA ASN A 277 -25.06 4.99 33.04
C ASN A 277 -23.74 5.75 33.26
N ARG A 278 -22.69 5.32 32.56
CA ARG A 278 -21.59 6.17 32.12
C ARG A 278 -21.60 6.15 30.58
N PRO A 279 -21.17 7.21 29.89
CA PRO A 279 -20.97 7.15 28.44
C PRO A 279 -20.11 5.94 28.08
N SER A 280 -20.56 5.12 27.13
CA SER A 280 -19.75 4.02 26.63
C SER A 280 -18.48 4.60 26.00
N ARG A 281 -17.31 4.23 26.50
CA ARG A 281 -16.04 4.57 25.84
C ARG A 281 -16.09 3.98 24.44
N ASP A 282 -15.75 4.76 23.43
CA ASP A 282 -15.75 4.29 22.05
C ASP A 282 -14.67 3.21 21.86
N LYS A 283 -15.05 2.11 21.21
CA LYS A 283 -14.32 0.84 21.22
C LYS A 283 -13.53 0.64 19.92
N ALA A 284 -12.49 1.44 19.72
CA ALA A 284 -11.72 1.51 18.47
C ALA A 284 -11.01 0.20 18.03
N GLU A 285 -10.91 -0.82 18.88
CA GLU A 285 -10.26 -2.11 18.57
C GLU A 285 -11.08 -3.30 19.09
N ILE A 286 -10.89 -4.47 18.48
CA ILE A 286 -11.58 -5.71 18.84
C ILE A 286 -10.77 -6.51 19.89
N CYS A 287 -11.50 -7.10 20.84
CA CYS A 287 -10.96 -7.90 21.93
C CYS A 287 -10.51 -9.27 21.45
N MET A 288 -9.21 -9.42 21.22
CA MET A 288 -8.55 -10.67 20.84
C MET A 288 -8.90 -11.84 21.79
N TYR A 289 -8.96 -11.58 23.10
CA TYR A 289 -9.36 -12.58 24.08
C TYR A 289 -10.83 -13.00 23.95
N PHE A 290 -11.73 -12.11 23.50
CA PHE A 290 -13.13 -12.46 23.23
C PHE A 290 -13.26 -13.34 21.99
N ILE A 291 -12.55 -13.01 20.91
CA ILE A 291 -12.46 -13.84 19.69
C ILE A 291 -11.99 -15.27 20.00
N LYS A 292 -11.08 -15.42 20.98
CA LYS A 292 -10.56 -16.69 21.49
C LYS A 292 -11.47 -17.39 22.51
N GLY A 293 -12.58 -16.78 22.90
CA GLY A 293 -13.50 -17.33 23.92
C GLY A 293 -12.97 -17.28 25.36
N SER A 294 -11.99 -16.41 25.65
CA SER A 294 -11.27 -16.33 26.93
C SER A 294 -11.20 -14.91 27.49
N CYS A 295 -12.21 -14.06 27.25
CA CYS A 295 -12.27 -12.71 27.84
C CYS A 295 -12.89 -12.78 29.24
N ILE A 296 -12.16 -12.28 30.24
CA ILE A 296 -12.57 -12.28 31.66
C ILE A 296 -13.11 -10.91 32.14
N HIS A 297 -13.60 -10.08 31.22
CA HIS A 297 -13.96 -8.69 31.51
C HIS A 297 -15.39 -8.35 31.07
N ASP A 298 -16.34 -8.39 32.02
CA ASP A 298 -17.75 -7.99 31.83
C ASP A 298 -17.89 -6.56 31.26
N LYS A 299 -16.95 -5.68 31.60
CA LYS A 299 -16.85 -4.31 31.10
C LYS A 299 -15.56 -4.09 30.31
N CYS A 300 -15.23 -5.01 29.39
CA CYS A 300 -14.07 -4.88 28.50
C CYS A 300 -14.08 -3.55 27.72
N PHE A 301 -12.92 -2.92 27.60
CA PHE A 301 -12.72 -1.65 26.89
C PHE A 301 -12.57 -1.80 25.37
N LYS A 302 -12.41 -3.02 24.86
CA LYS A 302 -12.38 -3.35 23.43
C LYS A 302 -13.74 -3.92 22.95
N ALA A 303 -13.99 -3.90 21.65
CA ALA A 303 -15.20 -4.43 21.03
C ALA A 303 -15.25 -5.95 21.11
N HIS A 304 -16.44 -6.52 21.31
CA HIS A 304 -16.67 -7.96 21.34
C HIS A 304 -17.33 -8.37 20.02
N SER A 305 -16.52 -8.69 19.00
CA SER A 305 -16.97 -9.24 17.72
C SER A 305 -16.55 -10.70 17.60
N THR A 306 -17.32 -11.46 16.82
CA THR A 306 -16.97 -12.82 16.40
C THR A 306 -15.93 -12.84 15.28
N MET A 307 -15.65 -11.73 14.61
CA MET A 307 -14.70 -11.63 13.49
C MET A 307 -13.48 -10.75 13.84
N PRO A 308 -12.32 -10.92 13.18
CA PRO A 308 -11.15 -10.03 13.33
C PRO A 308 -11.38 -8.60 12.82
N TYR A 309 -12.52 -8.36 12.17
CA TYR A 309 -12.98 -7.07 11.67
C TYR A 309 -14.46 -6.85 12.01
N GLN A 310 -14.84 -5.59 12.23
CA GLN A 310 -16.23 -5.17 12.35
C GLN A 310 -16.41 -3.85 11.61
N TRP A 311 -17.23 -3.87 10.55
CA TRP A 311 -17.67 -2.68 9.86
C TRP A 311 -18.84 -2.04 10.61
N GLU A 312 -18.66 -0.78 10.96
CA GLU A 312 -19.65 0.01 11.68
C GLU A 312 -19.92 1.31 10.93
N VAL A 313 -21.18 1.75 10.96
CA VAL A 313 -21.63 3.06 10.49
C VAL A 313 -22.01 3.91 11.70
N ARG A 314 -21.78 5.22 11.63
CA ARG A 314 -22.14 6.15 12.70
C ARG A 314 -23.54 6.69 12.49
N GLU A 315 -24.48 6.26 13.33
CA GLU A 315 -25.86 6.72 13.36
C GLU A 315 -26.02 7.66 14.56
N GLY A 316 -25.89 8.96 14.27
CA GLY A 316 -25.86 10.03 15.27
C GLY A 316 -24.61 9.96 16.15
N LEU A 317 -24.79 9.64 17.44
CA LEU A 317 -23.69 9.50 18.41
C LEU A 317 -23.22 8.05 18.59
N ASN A 318 -23.93 7.06 18.03
CA ASN A 318 -23.63 5.66 18.21
C ASN A 318 -22.98 5.08 16.94
N TRP A 319 -22.11 4.08 17.14
CA TRP A 319 -21.66 3.21 16.07
C TRP A 319 -22.53 1.95 16.04
N THR A 320 -23.07 1.63 14.87
CA THR A 320 -23.96 0.49 14.64
C THR A 320 -23.35 -0.44 13.58
N ALA A 321 -23.53 -1.75 13.76
CA ALA A 321 -22.89 -2.75 12.89
C ALA A 321 -23.55 -2.82 11.51
N LEU A 322 -22.76 -2.74 10.44
CA LEU A 322 -23.24 -2.91 9.08
C LEU A 322 -23.53 -4.40 8.80
N GLN A 323 -24.75 -4.70 8.35
CA GLN A 323 -25.24 -6.06 8.14
C GLN A 323 -24.34 -6.90 7.20
N ASN A 324 -23.78 -6.27 6.17
CA ASN A 324 -22.97 -6.92 5.13
C ASN A 324 -21.47 -7.03 5.51
N ASN A 325 -21.13 -7.10 6.80
CA ASN A 325 -19.76 -7.04 7.34
C ASN A 325 -18.70 -7.82 6.53
N GLU A 326 -18.97 -9.09 6.19
CA GLU A 326 -18.02 -9.93 5.43
C GLU A 326 -17.91 -9.56 3.95
N VAL A 327 -18.99 -9.05 3.32
CA VAL A 327 -18.95 -8.60 1.92
C VAL A 327 -18.21 -7.26 1.80
N ILE A 328 -18.45 -6.36 2.76
CA ILE A 328 -17.75 -5.06 2.84
C ILE A 328 -16.25 -5.30 3.07
N GLU A 329 -15.89 -6.19 4.00
CA GLU A 329 -14.49 -6.57 4.21
C GLU A 329 -13.87 -7.19 2.95
N LYS A 330 -14.54 -8.14 2.30
CA LYS A 330 -14.03 -8.79 1.08
C LYS A 330 -13.77 -7.81 -0.06
N ASP A 331 -14.55 -6.74 -0.14
CA ASP A 331 -14.31 -5.65 -1.09
C ASP A 331 -13.25 -4.65 -0.59
N TYR A 332 -13.04 -4.46 0.71
CA TYR A 332 -11.99 -3.60 1.25
C TYR A 332 -10.59 -4.22 1.12
N CYS A 333 -10.48 -5.54 1.27
CA CYS A 333 -9.24 -6.30 1.07
C CYS A 333 -8.69 -6.22 -0.36
N ASP A 334 -9.51 -5.78 -1.32
CA ASP A 334 -9.16 -5.60 -2.72
C ASP A 334 -8.56 -4.19 -2.93
N PRO A 335 -7.26 -4.05 -3.23
CA PRO A 335 -6.62 -2.74 -3.38
C PRO A 335 -7.09 -1.97 -4.61
N ALA A 336 -7.70 -2.63 -5.61
CA ALA A 336 -8.31 -1.94 -6.75
C ALA A 336 -9.64 -1.27 -6.40
N LYS A 337 -10.28 -1.65 -5.28
CA LYS A 337 -11.61 -1.13 -4.91
C LYS A 337 -11.53 0.10 -4.01
N THR A 338 -12.40 1.04 -4.35
CA THR A 338 -12.71 2.27 -3.60
C THR A 338 -14.07 2.23 -2.92
N TYR A 339 -14.95 1.29 -3.30
CA TYR A 339 -16.29 1.10 -2.72
C TYR A 339 -16.61 -0.38 -2.47
N SER A 340 -17.38 -0.66 -1.41
CA SER A 340 -18.04 -1.96 -1.22
C SER A 340 -19.25 -2.11 -2.14
N ARG A 341 -19.62 -3.34 -2.49
CA ARG A 341 -20.90 -3.63 -3.14
C ARG A 341 -22.06 -3.64 -2.14
N GLY A 342 -23.27 -3.32 -2.60
CA GLY A 342 -24.51 -3.33 -1.80
C GLY A 342 -25.36 -2.07 -2.00
N VAL A 343 -26.53 -2.03 -1.37
CA VAL A 343 -27.49 -0.90 -1.46
C VAL A 343 -26.97 0.36 -0.76
N GLN A 344 -26.20 0.18 0.32
CA GLN A 344 -25.46 1.24 0.98
C GLN A 344 -23.95 0.91 0.88
N PRO A 345 -23.25 1.42 -0.15
CA PRO A 345 -21.84 1.13 -0.36
C PRO A 345 -20.98 1.97 0.60
N VAL A 346 -19.98 1.32 1.20
CA VAL A 346 -18.93 1.98 1.98
C VAL A 346 -17.84 2.47 1.03
N CYS A 347 -17.58 3.78 0.98
CA CYS A 347 -16.40 4.34 0.35
C CYS A 347 -15.19 4.09 1.27
N PHE A 348 -14.21 3.33 0.78
CA PHE A 348 -13.04 2.91 1.55
C PHE A 348 -11.98 4.00 1.70
N ASP A 349 -11.83 4.85 0.69
CA ASP A 349 -10.81 5.89 0.68
C ASP A 349 -11.25 7.16 1.45
N THR A 350 -12.55 7.32 1.75
CA THR A 350 -13.08 8.35 2.66
C THR A 350 -13.64 7.80 3.97
N MET A 351 -13.74 6.48 4.14
CA MET A 351 -14.37 5.82 5.29
C MET A 351 -15.79 6.37 5.58
N THR A 352 -16.68 6.30 4.58
CA THR A 352 -18.08 6.77 4.70
C THR A 352 -19.06 5.77 4.09
N CYS A 353 -20.28 5.70 4.64
CA CYS A 353 -21.40 4.92 4.11
C CYS A 353 -22.57 5.89 3.83
N GLY A 354 -22.77 6.23 2.55
CA GLY A 354 -23.64 7.35 2.18
C GLY A 354 -23.14 8.67 2.79
N LEU A 355 -23.96 9.31 3.62
CA LEU A 355 -23.61 10.53 4.38
C LEU A 355 -22.95 10.23 5.74
N ASN A 356 -23.08 9.00 6.26
CA ASN A 356 -22.61 8.65 7.59
C ASN A 356 -21.13 8.28 7.55
N LYS A 357 -20.39 8.56 8.63
CA LYS A 357 -19.03 8.02 8.81
C LYS A 357 -19.09 6.50 8.96
N ALA A 358 -18.18 5.79 8.30
CA ALA A 358 -17.97 4.36 8.47
C ALA A 358 -16.63 4.12 9.15
N ARG A 359 -16.44 2.93 9.73
CA ARG A 359 -15.12 2.47 10.20
C ARG A 359 -15.01 0.97 10.15
N ARG A 360 -13.78 0.49 10.08
CA ARG A 360 -13.40 -0.91 10.33
C ARG A 360 -12.72 -1.01 11.68
N LEU A 361 -13.45 -1.47 12.69
CA LEU A 361 -12.79 -1.97 13.90
C LEU A 361 -11.94 -3.18 13.54
N SER A 362 -10.80 -3.30 14.19
CA SER A 362 -9.77 -4.27 13.85
C SER A 362 -9.29 -4.98 15.11
N THR A 363 -8.90 -6.25 15.02
CA THR A 363 -7.89 -6.80 15.92
C THR A 363 -6.54 -6.09 15.75
N VAL A 364 -5.65 -6.20 16.73
CA VAL A 364 -4.29 -5.61 16.65
C VAL A 364 -3.56 -6.09 15.38
N SER A 365 -2.63 -5.28 14.87
CA SER A 365 -1.78 -5.70 13.74
C SER A 365 -1.00 -6.96 14.07
N SER A 366 -0.96 -7.92 13.15
CA SER A 366 -0.36 -9.23 13.38
C SER A 366 1.13 -9.14 13.70
N VAL A 367 1.87 -8.19 13.12
CA VAL A 367 3.29 -7.95 13.43
C VAL A 367 3.55 -7.61 14.91
N LEU A 368 2.55 -7.10 15.63
CA LEU A 368 2.66 -6.79 17.07
C LEU A 368 2.30 -7.99 17.97
N GLN A 369 1.54 -8.96 17.47
CA GLN A 369 1.09 -10.15 18.22
C GLN A 369 1.09 -11.42 17.34
N PRO A 370 2.26 -11.84 16.80
CA PRO A 370 2.35 -12.78 15.69
C PRO A 370 1.97 -14.24 16.01
N THR A 371 1.80 -14.56 17.30
CA THR A 371 1.38 -15.88 17.78
C THR A 371 -0.10 -15.95 18.16
N PHE A 372 -0.83 -14.83 18.09
CA PHE A 372 -2.23 -14.76 18.50
C PHE A 372 -3.18 -14.96 17.30
N ILE A 373 -4.20 -15.80 17.52
CA ILE A 373 -5.16 -16.22 16.49
C ILE A 373 -6.03 -15.04 16.02
N LEU A 374 -6.28 -14.95 14.71
CA LEU A 374 -7.13 -13.88 14.12
C LEU A 374 -6.66 -12.48 14.52
N THR A 375 -5.36 -12.21 14.43
CA THR A 375 -4.82 -10.84 14.39
C THR A 375 -4.97 -10.24 13.00
N THR A 376 -4.97 -8.91 12.89
CA THR A 376 -5.16 -8.26 11.59
C THR A 376 -3.84 -8.20 10.83
N GLU A 377 -3.70 -9.04 9.81
CA GLU A 377 -2.62 -8.89 8.85
C GLU A 377 -2.92 -7.79 7.83
N TRP A 378 -1.89 -7.01 7.50
CA TRP A 378 -1.96 -5.91 6.55
C TRP A 378 -0.98 -6.13 5.40
N ALA A 379 -1.49 -6.08 4.18
CA ALA A 379 -0.74 -6.12 2.95
C ALA A 379 -0.63 -4.71 2.35
N TRP A 380 0.50 -4.44 1.71
CA TRP A 380 0.81 -3.16 1.09
C TRP A 380 0.99 -3.35 -0.42
N PHE A 381 0.40 -2.46 -1.21
CA PHE A 381 0.35 -2.56 -2.67
C PHE A 381 0.68 -1.22 -3.30
N TRP A 382 1.40 -1.21 -4.42
CA TRP A 382 1.64 -0.02 -5.25
C TRP A 382 0.99 -0.17 -6.63
N GLU A 383 0.55 0.94 -7.21
CA GLU A 383 -0.11 0.96 -8.53
C GLU A 383 0.92 1.10 -9.67
N ASP A 384 0.89 0.18 -10.63
CA ASP A 384 1.76 0.21 -11.82
C ASP A 384 1.25 1.16 -12.92
N GLU A 385 2.01 1.29 -14.02
CA GLU A 385 1.63 2.16 -15.15
C GLU A 385 0.40 1.68 -15.93
N PHE A 386 -0.14 0.51 -15.61
CA PHE A 386 -1.34 -0.07 -16.22
C PHE A 386 -2.53 -0.14 -15.25
N GLY A 387 -2.39 0.37 -14.02
CA GLY A 387 -3.42 0.33 -12.97
C GLY A 387 -3.47 -1.00 -12.19
N ASN A 388 -2.48 -1.88 -12.32
CA ASN A 388 -2.41 -3.10 -11.50
C ASN A 388 -1.85 -2.78 -10.12
N TRP A 389 -2.46 -3.35 -9.09
CA TRP A 389 -2.03 -3.20 -7.70
C TRP A 389 -1.04 -4.31 -7.31
N ILE A 390 0.24 -4.01 -7.42
CA ILE A 390 1.35 -4.93 -7.17
C ILE A 390 1.70 -4.93 -5.67
N GLN A 391 1.59 -6.07 -5.01
CA GLN A 391 1.95 -6.20 -3.59
C GLN A 391 3.47 -6.09 -3.37
N TYR A 392 3.91 -5.39 -2.32
CA TYR A 392 5.34 -5.33 -1.96
C TYR A 392 5.89 -6.72 -1.61
N ALA A 393 7.03 -7.06 -2.25
CA ALA A 393 7.66 -8.38 -2.34
C ALA A 393 6.94 -9.43 -3.23
N SER A 394 6.01 -9.05 -4.10
CA SER A 394 5.36 -9.94 -5.07
C SER A 394 6.06 -9.88 -6.45
N ALA A 395 6.79 -10.94 -6.81
CA ALA A 395 7.63 -10.99 -8.01
C ALA A 395 6.88 -11.28 -9.34
N ILE A 396 5.64 -10.79 -9.51
CA ILE A 396 4.76 -11.19 -10.63
C ILE A 396 5.12 -10.48 -11.95
N SER A 397 5.52 -9.21 -11.90
CA SER A 397 5.41 -8.27 -13.04
C SER A 397 6.76 -7.82 -13.64
N GLY A 398 7.78 -8.69 -13.67
CA GLY A 398 9.05 -8.44 -14.37
C GLY A 398 9.95 -7.33 -13.79
N HIS A 399 9.45 -6.53 -12.85
CA HIS A 399 10.22 -5.54 -12.11
C HIS A 399 11.17 -6.22 -11.11
N SER A 400 12.35 -5.63 -10.91
CA SER A 400 13.34 -6.14 -9.95
C SER A 400 12.77 -6.20 -8.54
N ALA A 401 13.03 -7.28 -7.81
CA ALA A 401 12.53 -7.46 -6.45
C ALA A 401 12.97 -6.30 -5.53
N ALA A 402 12.02 -5.77 -4.77
CA ALA A 402 12.27 -4.73 -3.77
C ALA A 402 12.90 -5.32 -2.50
N THR A 403 13.81 -4.57 -1.86
CA THR A 403 14.45 -4.93 -0.60
C THR A 403 13.55 -4.71 0.63
N ILE A 404 12.23 -4.66 0.44
CA ILE A 404 11.25 -4.40 1.48
C ILE A 404 9.97 -5.19 1.21
N THR A 405 9.45 -5.86 2.24
CA THR A 405 8.21 -6.64 2.15
C THR A 405 7.02 -5.86 2.70
N SER A 406 5.80 -6.34 2.42
CA SER A 406 4.59 -5.85 3.10
C SER A 406 4.69 -5.92 4.64
N GLU A 407 5.42 -6.90 5.19
CA GLU A 407 5.61 -7.04 6.63
C GLU A 407 6.56 -5.98 7.20
N ASP A 408 7.61 -5.63 6.46
CA ASP A 408 8.60 -4.63 6.89
C ASP A 408 8.07 -3.19 6.73
N LEU A 409 7.12 -2.98 5.81
CA LEU A 409 6.30 -1.78 5.74
C LEU A 409 5.37 -1.70 6.95
N GLU A 410 4.66 -2.80 7.27
CA GLU A 410 3.73 -2.84 8.39
C GLU A 410 4.42 -2.66 9.74
N LYS A 411 5.60 -3.26 9.97
CA LYS A 411 6.42 -3.02 11.18
C LYS A 411 6.72 -1.54 11.36
N ARG A 412 7.32 -0.90 10.36
CA ARG A 412 7.68 0.52 10.40
C ARG A 412 6.46 1.44 10.54
N PHE A 413 5.32 1.07 9.97
CA PHE A 413 4.07 1.82 10.14
C PHE A 413 3.48 1.73 11.57
N GLN A 414 3.71 0.61 12.28
CA GLN A 414 3.35 0.49 13.71
C GLN A 414 4.35 1.22 14.62
N GLU A 415 5.60 1.40 14.18
CA GLU A 415 6.64 2.18 14.89
C GLU A 415 6.41 3.70 14.73
N ASP A 416 6.29 4.19 13.49
CA ASP A 416 5.94 5.58 13.18
C ASP A 416 5.15 5.67 11.86
N ASN A 417 3.84 5.90 11.96
CA ASN A 417 2.95 6.11 10.81
C ASN A 417 3.15 7.47 10.09
N LYS A 418 4.10 8.30 10.55
CA LYS A 418 4.54 9.53 9.89
C LYS A 418 5.92 9.43 9.25
N ALA A 419 6.59 8.29 9.37
CA ALA A 419 7.90 8.11 8.79
C ALA A 419 7.88 8.19 7.25
N VAL A 420 9.00 8.67 6.71
CA VAL A 420 9.38 8.52 5.31
C VAL A 420 10.57 7.58 5.29
N ILE A 421 10.52 6.53 4.48
CA ILE A 421 11.48 5.43 4.49
C ILE A 421 12.14 5.26 3.13
N GLU A 422 13.38 4.77 3.10
CA GLU A 422 14.09 4.45 1.84
C GLU A 422 14.29 2.95 1.66
N PHE A 423 14.18 2.48 0.42
CA PHE A 423 14.46 1.12 0.00
C PHE A 423 14.93 1.07 -1.46
N THR A 424 15.37 -0.08 -1.95
CA THR A 424 15.78 -0.27 -3.35
C THR A 424 14.98 -1.37 -4.03
N ALA A 425 14.85 -1.29 -5.36
CA ALA A 425 14.34 -2.37 -6.19
C ALA A 425 15.18 -2.44 -7.48
N GLY A 426 16.04 -3.46 -7.57
CA GLY A 426 17.09 -3.51 -8.59
C GLY A 426 18.08 -2.35 -8.45
N SER A 427 18.37 -1.65 -9.54
CA SER A 427 19.26 -0.47 -9.57
C SER A 427 18.60 0.83 -9.08
N GLN A 428 17.32 0.78 -8.67
CA GLN A 428 16.52 1.97 -8.40
C GLN A 428 16.29 2.16 -6.90
N THR A 429 16.55 3.36 -6.39
CA THR A 429 16.24 3.75 -5.01
C THR A 429 14.90 4.47 -4.95
N TYR A 430 14.08 4.13 -3.95
CA TYR A 430 12.77 4.68 -3.72
C TYR A 430 12.66 5.24 -2.30
N GLU A 431 11.89 6.32 -2.20
CA GLU A 431 11.42 6.94 -0.97
C GLU A 431 9.92 6.64 -0.83
N PHE A 432 9.45 6.24 0.34
CA PHE A 432 8.03 5.97 0.59
C PHE A 432 7.53 6.75 1.81
N SER A 433 6.49 7.55 1.61
CA SER A 433 5.83 8.34 2.66
C SER A 433 4.57 7.62 3.15
N PHE A 434 4.53 7.26 4.44
CA PHE A 434 3.33 6.69 5.06
C PHE A 434 2.15 7.70 5.12
N PRO A 435 2.34 8.99 5.46
CA PRO A 435 1.25 9.97 5.42
C PRO A 435 0.61 10.20 4.05
N ASP A 436 1.44 10.31 3.01
CA ASP A 436 0.96 10.61 1.66
C ASP A 436 0.47 9.36 0.93
N MET A 437 0.87 8.17 1.40
CA MET A 437 0.67 6.89 0.71
C MET A 437 1.23 6.91 -0.72
N ILE A 438 2.44 7.48 -0.89
CA ILE A 438 3.12 7.64 -2.19
C ILE A 438 4.56 7.13 -2.12
N GLN A 439 4.91 6.26 -3.08
CA GLN A 439 6.29 5.87 -3.40
C GLN A 439 6.84 6.83 -4.47
N THR A 440 8.03 7.38 -4.24
CA THR A 440 8.76 8.26 -5.17
C THR A 440 10.08 7.60 -5.57
N ASN A 441 10.37 7.48 -6.87
CA ASN A 441 11.68 7.07 -7.36
C ASN A 441 12.69 8.23 -7.20
N LYS A 442 13.83 8.00 -6.53
CA LYS A 442 14.80 9.07 -6.23
C LYS A 442 15.68 9.49 -7.43
N GLN A 443 15.74 8.68 -8.50
CA GLN A 443 16.48 9.00 -9.73
C GLN A 443 15.62 9.73 -10.76
N TYR A 444 14.37 9.29 -10.96
CA TYR A 444 13.46 9.77 -12.00
C TYR A 444 12.29 10.64 -11.48
N THR A 445 12.21 10.85 -10.17
CA THR A 445 11.14 11.58 -9.44
C THR A 445 9.69 11.12 -9.72
N THR A 446 9.51 9.98 -10.38
CA THR A 446 8.21 9.37 -10.65
C THR A 446 7.54 8.94 -9.35
N LYS A 447 6.25 9.28 -9.22
CA LYS A 447 5.42 8.98 -8.04
C LYS A 447 4.41 7.89 -8.38
N LYS A 448 4.19 6.94 -7.47
CA LYS A 448 3.20 5.86 -7.57
C LYS A 448 2.38 5.80 -6.29
N VAL A 449 1.07 5.59 -6.44
CA VAL A 449 0.14 5.51 -5.30
C VAL A 449 0.31 4.17 -4.59
N VAL A 450 0.18 4.18 -3.27
CA VAL A 450 0.25 3.00 -2.41
C VAL A 450 -1.08 2.82 -1.67
N ARG A 451 -1.51 1.57 -1.45
CA ARG A 451 -2.65 1.21 -0.62
C ARG A 451 -2.27 0.14 0.40
N ARG A 452 -2.71 0.36 1.64
CA ARG A 452 -2.62 -0.58 2.75
C ARG A 452 -4.00 -1.22 2.96
N ARG A 453 -4.15 -2.50 2.67
CA ARG A 453 -5.43 -3.24 2.83
C ARG A 453 -5.20 -4.49 3.70
N PRO A 454 -6.19 -4.93 4.50
CA PRO A 454 -6.05 -6.12 5.31
C PRO A 454 -6.17 -7.38 4.45
N VAL A 455 -5.58 -8.50 4.89
CA VAL A 455 -5.79 -9.80 4.22
C VAL A 455 -7.15 -10.37 4.60
N PHE A 456 -7.94 -10.79 3.60
CA PHE A 456 -9.29 -11.28 3.82
C PHE A 456 -9.32 -12.61 4.59
N VAL A 457 -10.23 -12.70 5.56
CA VAL A 457 -10.52 -13.91 6.34
C VAL A 457 -12.03 -14.12 6.31
N SER A 458 -12.52 -15.21 5.71
CA SER A 458 -13.96 -15.48 5.69
C SER A 458 -14.50 -15.87 7.06
N SER A 459 -15.82 -15.86 7.24
CA SER A 459 -16.48 -16.41 8.44
C SER A 459 -16.17 -17.91 8.63
N ALA A 460 -16.05 -18.67 7.54
CA ALA A 460 -15.63 -20.06 7.55
C ALA A 460 -14.15 -20.24 7.98
N ASP A 461 -13.25 -19.39 7.49
CA ASP A 461 -11.84 -19.38 7.89
C ASP A 461 -11.70 -19.03 9.37
N ALA A 462 -12.39 -17.97 9.82
CA ALA A 462 -12.38 -17.52 11.20
C ALA A 462 -12.89 -18.60 12.17
N GLN A 463 -13.95 -19.32 11.79
CA GLN A 463 -14.47 -20.43 12.60
C GLN A 463 -13.53 -21.65 12.58
N THR A 464 -12.93 -21.99 11.43
CA THR A 464 -11.91 -23.05 11.30
C THR A 464 -10.66 -22.76 12.13
N ILE A 465 -10.27 -21.48 12.20
CA ILE A 465 -9.15 -21.00 13.00
C ILE A 465 -9.43 -21.15 14.51
N LYS A 466 -10.66 -20.86 14.97
CA LYS A 466 -11.04 -20.98 16.39
C LYS A 466 -11.19 -22.43 16.87
N THR A 467 -11.74 -23.32 16.06
CA THR A 467 -12.04 -24.71 16.46
C THR A 467 -10.81 -25.62 16.49
N ARG A 468 -9.71 -25.22 15.84
CA ARG A 468 -8.41 -25.91 15.88
C ARG A 468 -7.80 -25.87 17.29
N LYS A 469 -7.93 -26.96 18.04
CA LYS A 469 -7.18 -27.20 19.30
C LYS A 469 -5.67 -27.19 19.01
N ARG A 470 -5.01 -26.07 19.32
CA ARG A 470 -3.54 -25.85 19.28
C ARG A 470 -2.81 -26.39 18.03
N ALA A 471 -2.94 -25.64 16.94
CA ALA A 471 -1.74 -25.19 16.23
C ALA A 471 -1.71 -23.65 16.32
N PRO A 472 -0.55 -22.99 16.47
CA PRO A 472 -0.50 -21.53 16.39
C PRO A 472 -0.95 -21.10 14.98
N ILE A 473 -1.85 -20.12 14.91
CA ILE A 473 -2.30 -19.58 13.63
C ILE A 473 -1.26 -18.58 13.17
N ASN A 474 -0.54 -18.97 12.11
CA ASN A 474 0.44 -18.12 11.47
C ASN A 474 -0.26 -16.95 10.77
N HIS A 475 0.49 -15.87 10.55
CA HIS A 475 0.14 -14.88 9.54
C HIS A 475 -0.06 -15.58 8.19
N SER A 476 -0.90 -14.97 7.36
CA SER A 476 -1.01 -15.14 5.92
C SER A 476 -1.35 -16.52 5.40
N ASN A 477 -2.01 -16.51 4.25
CA ASN A 477 -2.08 -17.69 3.38
C ASN A 477 -0.71 -18.00 2.72
N PHE A 478 0.40 -17.44 3.23
CA PHE A 478 1.78 -17.70 2.81
C PHE A 478 2.72 -18.15 3.95
N ARG A 479 2.29 -18.32 5.22
CA ARG A 479 3.23 -18.58 6.34
C ARG A 479 2.97 -19.83 7.21
N ALA A 480 2.26 -20.82 6.69
CA ALA A 480 2.28 -22.15 7.29
C ALA A 480 3.63 -22.86 7.02
N LEU A 481 4.59 -22.71 7.95
CA LEU A 481 5.72 -23.65 8.06
C LEU A 481 5.18 -25.08 8.29
N PRO A 482 5.74 -26.12 7.65
CA PRO A 482 5.22 -27.48 7.77
C PRO A 482 5.12 -27.97 9.21
N GLY A 483 4.10 -28.78 9.49
CA GLY A 483 3.81 -29.27 10.85
C GLY A 483 4.93 -30.11 11.46
N HIS A 484 5.78 -30.71 10.63
CA HIS A 484 6.92 -31.54 11.03
C HIS A 484 8.22 -30.75 11.27
N TRP A 485 8.28 -29.44 10.96
CA TRP A 485 9.49 -28.63 11.18
C TRP A 485 9.77 -28.37 12.66
N ASP A 486 11.06 -28.39 13.01
CA ASP A 486 11.55 -27.85 14.28
C ASP A 486 11.55 -26.32 14.20
N LYS A 487 10.55 -25.72 14.83
CA LYS A 487 10.33 -24.27 14.85
C LYS A 487 11.29 -23.53 15.78
N ALA A 488 11.94 -24.21 16.73
CA ALA A 488 12.99 -23.62 17.57
C ALA A 488 14.32 -23.53 16.82
N GLN A 489 14.55 -24.42 15.85
CA GLN A 489 15.75 -24.43 14.99
C GLN A 489 15.51 -23.88 13.57
N THR A 490 14.38 -23.25 13.28
CA THR A 490 14.15 -22.58 11.99
C THR A 490 14.66 -21.13 12.06
N PRO A 491 15.71 -20.75 11.29
CA PRO A 491 16.20 -19.37 11.30
C PRO A 491 15.29 -18.45 10.47
N GLU A 492 15.26 -17.16 10.83
CA GLU A 492 14.48 -16.13 10.11
C GLU A 492 15.07 -15.83 8.73
N THR A 493 16.40 -15.89 8.60
CA THR A 493 17.15 -15.74 7.35
C THR A 493 18.17 -16.86 7.19
N GLY A 494 18.36 -17.34 5.96
CA GLY A 494 19.21 -18.49 5.67
C GLY A 494 18.50 -19.83 5.91
N HIS A 495 19.28 -20.88 6.20
CA HIS A 495 18.78 -22.24 6.37
C HIS A 495 19.38 -22.93 7.58
N LYS A 496 18.68 -23.94 8.08
CA LYS A 496 19.19 -24.95 9.02
C LYS A 496 18.93 -26.33 8.44
N ARG A 497 19.89 -27.24 8.60
CA ARG A 497 19.69 -28.67 8.36
C ARG A 497 19.43 -29.39 9.68
N ILE A 498 18.48 -30.33 9.67
CA ILE A 498 18.00 -31.05 10.86
C ILE A 498 18.06 -32.55 10.57
N ASP A 499 18.84 -33.29 11.34
CA ASP A 499 18.96 -34.74 11.22
C ASP A 499 17.62 -35.42 11.54
N LEU A 500 17.14 -36.27 10.63
CA LEU A 500 15.97 -37.09 10.83
C LEU A 500 16.35 -38.41 11.52
N PRO A 501 15.77 -38.75 12.68
CA PRO A 501 15.98 -40.07 13.29
C PRO A 501 15.48 -41.18 12.36
N CYS A 502 16.28 -42.23 12.16
CA CYS A 502 15.94 -43.39 11.30
C CYS A 502 14.67 -44.15 11.74
N SER A 503 14.24 -43.98 12.98
CA SER A 503 12.99 -44.51 13.53
C SER A 503 11.75 -43.74 13.09
N SER A 504 11.90 -42.47 12.67
CA SER A 504 10.79 -41.58 12.31
C SER A 504 10.03 -42.00 11.05
N VAL A 505 8.77 -41.58 10.93
CA VAL A 505 7.93 -41.82 9.74
C VAL A 505 8.52 -41.10 8.53
N GLU A 506 8.89 -39.84 8.70
CA GLU A 506 9.46 -38.96 7.67
C GLU A 506 10.75 -39.52 7.06
N PHE A 507 11.69 -40.04 7.88
CA PHE A 507 12.88 -40.72 7.38
C PHE A 507 12.51 -41.93 6.52
N LYS A 508 11.54 -42.74 6.95
CA LYS A 508 11.12 -43.97 6.26
C LYS A 508 10.40 -43.69 4.94
N GLU A 509 9.62 -42.61 4.87
CA GLU A 509 9.01 -42.15 3.62
C GLU A 509 10.08 -41.77 2.58
N ILE A 510 11.05 -40.94 2.95
CA ILE A 510 12.13 -40.52 2.06
C ILE A 510 13.09 -41.69 1.71
N GLN A 511 13.38 -42.56 2.67
CA GLN A 511 14.11 -43.81 2.45
C GLN A 511 13.41 -44.72 1.45
N GLY A 512 12.09 -44.89 1.56
CA GLY A 512 11.29 -45.68 0.61
C GLY A 512 11.35 -45.12 -0.80
N LEU A 513 11.19 -43.79 -0.97
CA LEU A 513 11.30 -43.12 -2.27
C LEU A 513 12.67 -43.38 -2.93
N PHE A 514 13.77 -43.35 -2.16
CA PHE A 514 15.12 -43.64 -2.64
C PHE A 514 15.29 -45.13 -3.02
N GLN A 515 14.93 -46.04 -2.12
CA GLN A 515 15.10 -47.50 -2.28
C GLN A 515 14.25 -48.12 -3.39
N ASN A 516 13.21 -47.42 -3.87
CA ASN A 516 12.47 -47.81 -5.07
C ASN A 516 13.39 -48.03 -6.29
N THR A 517 14.46 -47.24 -6.43
CA THR A 517 15.36 -47.31 -7.61
C THR A 517 16.84 -47.46 -7.28
N MET A 518 17.26 -47.10 -6.06
CA MET A 518 18.63 -47.30 -5.57
C MET A 518 18.73 -48.64 -4.82
N ARG A 519 19.58 -49.54 -5.33
CA ARG A 519 19.87 -50.88 -4.78
C ARG A 519 21.39 -51.03 -4.63
N GLY A 520 21.85 -51.65 -3.54
CA GLY A 520 23.28 -51.71 -3.21
C GLY A 520 23.85 -50.43 -2.58
N PHE A 521 22.98 -49.55 -2.08
CA PHE A 521 23.36 -48.29 -1.42
C PHE A 521 22.62 -48.12 -0.09
N SER A 522 23.37 -47.78 0.97
CA SER A 522 22.84 -47.46 2.29
C SER A 522 22.72 -45.95 2.47
N ILE A 523 21.61 -45.51 3.05
CA ILE A 523 21.47 -44.13 3.53
C ILE A 523 22.15 -44.05 4.91
N HIS A 524 23.15 -43.18 5.04
CA HIS A 524 23.80 -42.90 6.31
C HIS A 524 22.99 -41.89 7.14
N GLN A 525 22.44 -40.87 6.47
CA GLN A 525 21.80 -39.72 7.12
C GLN A 525 20.80 -39.07 6.14
N ILE A 526 19.69 -38.56 6.68
CA ILE A 526 18.77 -37.68 5.95
C ILE A 526 18.62 -36.40 6.77
N GLU A 527 19.01 -35.27 6.20
CA GLU A 527 18.79 -33.95 6.76
C GLU A 527 17.52 -33.34 6.18
N ARG A 528 16.57 -32.89 7.00
CA ARG A 528 15.53 -31.95 6.55
C ARG A 528 16.11 -30.54 6.47
N ILE A 529 15.85 -29.88 5.35
CA ILE A 529 16.25 -28.49 5.09
C ILE A 529 15.10 -27.58 5.55
N GLN A 530 15.41 -26.67 6.48
CA GLN A 530 14.49 -25.68 7.01
C GLN A 530 14.99 -24.28 6.62
N ASN A 531 14.57 -23.79 5.46
CA ASN A 531 14.81 -22.43 4.99
C ASN A 531 13.47 -21.69 4.90
N LYS A 532 13.20 -20.82 5.88
CA LYS A 532 11.94 -20.07 6.00
C LYS A 532 11.65 -19.23 4.75
N ALA A 533 12.64 -18.48 4.27
CA ALA A 533 12.48 -17.58 3.14
C ALA A 533 12.21 -18.33 1.82
N LEU A 534 12.91 -19.43 1.56
CA LEU A 534 12.66 -20.24 0.36
C LEU A 534 11.31 -20.97 0.43
N TRP A 535 10.86 -21.40 1.62
CA TRP A 535 9.53 -21.97 1.80
C TRP A 535 8.44 -20.95 1.48
N GLU A 536 8.56 -19.72 1.99
CA GLU A 536 7.57 -18.65 1.77
C GLU A 536 7.46 -18.27 0.28
N VAL A 537 8.60 -18.20 -0.42
CA VAL A 537 8.63 -17.94 -1.87
C VAL A 537 8.08 -19.10 -2.70
N PHE A 538 8.33 -20.36 -2.29
CA PHE A 538 7.74 -21.55 -2.93
C PHE A 538 6.21 -21.61 -2.76
N GLN A 539 5.71 -21.34 -1.54
CA GLN A 539 4.28 -21.27 -1.24
C GLN A 539 3.62 -20.15 -2.05
N TRP A 540 4.28 -19.00 -2.18
CA TRP A 540 3.86 -17.88 -3.02
C TRP A 540 3.77 -18.27 -4.51
N GLN A 541 4.77 -18.97 -5.05
CA GLN A 541 4.77 -19.44 -6.44
C GLN A 541 3.62 -20.42 -6.70
N ARG A 542 3.36 -21.36 -5.79
CA ARG A 542 2.22 -22.29 -5.92
C ARG A 542 0.90 -21.55 -6.02
N ASP A 543 0.66 -20.58 -5.15
CA ASP A 543 -0.66 -19.94 -5.10
C ASP A 543 -0.83 -18.88 -6.19
N LEU A 544 0.27 -18.35 -6.75
CA LEU A 544 0.28 -17.63 -8.04
C LEU A 544 -0.13 -18.55 -9.20
N MET A 545 0.54 -19.70 -9.35
CA MET A 545 0.21 -20.69 -10.39
C MET A 545 -1.24 -21.21 -10.24
N LYS A 546 -1.73 -21.37 -9.01
CA LYS A 546 -3.13 -21.71 -8.70
C LYS A 546 -4.12 -20.62 -9.14
N LYS A 547 -3.81 -19.34 -8.92
CA LYS A 547 -4.64 -18.21 -9.43
C LYS A 547 -4.70 -18.25 -10.96
N ASN A 548 -3.55 -18.44 -11.61
CA ASN A 548 -3.44 -18.48 -13.07
C ASN A 548 -4.21 -19.67 -13.66
N ASN A 549 -4.15 -20.86 -13.03
CA ASN A 549 -4.94 -22.04 -13.40
C ASN A 549 -6.40 -21.99 -12.86
N ARG A 550 -7.02 -20.79 -12.87
CA ARG A 550 -8.43 -20.54 -12.51
C ARG A 550 -8.86 -21.09 -11.13
N GLY A 551 -7.94 -21.10 -10.17
CA GLY A 551 -8.15 -21.63 -8.82
C GLY A 551 -7.92 -23.14 -8.65
N ARG A 552 -7.58 -23.88 -9.72
CA ARG A 552 -7.23 -25.31 -9.65
C ARG A 552 -5.93 -25.52 -8.90
N ASN A 553 -5.84 -26.60 -8.12
CA ASN A 553 -4.61 -26.96 -7.43
C ASN A 553 -3.50 -27.28 -8.44
N VAL A 554 -2.32 -26.70 -8.22
CA VAL A 554 -1.11 -26.96 -9.03
C VAL A 554 -0.62 -28.37 -8.74
N THR A 555 -0.18 -29.09 -9.77
CA THR A 555 0.50 -30.38 -9.58
C THR A 555 1.88 -30.16 -8.95
N GLU A 556 2.05 -30.65 -7.73
CA GLU A 556 3.31 -30.68 -6.97
C GLU A 556 3.85 -32.12 -6.96
N LYS A 557 5.18 -32.28 -7.02
CA LYS A 557 5.86 -33.59 -6.91
C LYS A 557 7.08 -33.47 -6.00
N GLN A 558 7.36 -34.51 -5.22
CA GLN A 558 8.70 -34.73 -4.66
C GLN A 558 9.55 -35.43 -5.72
N LEU A 559 10.71 -34.87 -6.04
CA LEU A 559 11.63 -35.33 -7.09
C LEU A 559 13.09 -35.22 -6.62
N PHE A 560 13.98 -36.01 -7.21
CA PHE A 560 15.39 -36.08 -6.86
C PHE A 560 16.26 -35.13 -7.69
N HIS A 561 17.29 -34.53 -7.08
CA HIS A 561 18.32 -33.76 -7.78
C HIS A 561 19.72 -34.12 -7.25
N GLY A 562 20.58 -34.65 -8.12
CA GLY A 562 21.98 -34.97 -7.81
C GLY A 562 22.91 -33.84 -8.20
N THR A 563 23.90 -33.54 -7.36
CA THR A 563 24.87 -32.47 -7.59
C THR A 563 26.20 -32.77 -6.91
N ASP A 564 27.25 -32.03 -7.28
CA ASP A 564 28.53 -31.99 -6.59
C ASP A 564 28.37 -31.36 -5.19
N SER A 565 29.10 -31.90 -4.21
CA SER A 565 29.00 -31.51 -2.79
C SER A 565 29.31 -30.03 -2.54
N LYS A 566 30.14 -29.40 -3.37
CA LYS A 566 30.48 -27.97 -3.26
C LYS A 566 29.30 -27.01 -3.52
N TYR A 567 28.19 -27.50 -4.07
CA TYR A 567 26.99 -26.69 -4.34
C TYR A 567 25.89 -26.82 -3.27
N LEU A 568 26.03 -27.74 -2.31
CA LEU A 568 24.95 -28.08 -1.37
C LEU A 568 24.52 -26.87 -0.52
N ASP A 569 25.45 -26.22 0.17
CA ASP A 569 25.16 -25.06 1.00
C ASP A 569 24.61 -23.87 0.19
N ALA A 570 25.10 -23.70 -1.04
CA ALA A 570 24.67 -22.65 -1.96
C ALA A 570 23.20 -22.84 -2.40
N ILE A 571 22.80 -24.08 -2.68
CA ILE A 571 21.42 -24.46 -3.03
C ILE A 571 20.50 -24.33 -1.80
N CYS A 572 20.92 -24.84 -0.64
CA CYS A 572 20.17 -24.71 0.61
C CYS A 572 19.94 -23.24 1.02
N LEU A 573 20.86 -22.33 0.68
CA LEU A 573 20.77 -20.90 0.98
C LEU A 573 19.98 -20.11 -0.09
N ASN A 574 20.29 -20.27 -1.37
CA ASN A 574 19.85 -19.37 -2.46
C ASN A 574 18.82 -19.98 -3.43
N ASN A 575 18.49 -21.27 -3.24
CA ASN A 575 17.75 -22.14 -4.16
C ASN A 575 18.54 -22.49 -5.44
N PHE A 576 17.97 -23.37 -6.26
CA PHE A 576 18.54 -23.76 -7.55
C PHE A 576 18.56 -22.58 -8.53
N ASP A 577 19.70 -22.31 -9.18
CA ASP A 577 19.79 -21.33 -10.27
C ASP A 577 20.53 -21.97 -11.44
N TRP A 578 19.78 -22.39 -12.47
CA TRP A 578 20.34 -23.08 -13.66
C TRP A 578 21.30 -22.22 -14.48
N ARG A 579 21.40 -20.92 -14.20
CA ARG A 579 22.38 -20.01 -14.83
C ARG A 579 23.76 -20.10 -14.15
N ILE A 580 23.82 -20.73 -12.97
CA ILE A 580 25.01 -20.89 -12.12
C ILE A 580 25.35 -22.37 -11.94
N CYS A 581 24.34 -23.23 -11.75
CA CYS A 581 24.47 -24.69 -11.82
C CYS A 581 24.76 -25.11 -13.27
N GLY A 582 25.85 -25.86 -13.49
CA GLY A 582 26.35 -26.18 -14.83
C GLY A 582 25.36 -26.91 -15.75
N LEU A 583 25.51 -26.70 -17.06
CA LEU A 583 24.62 -27.16 -18.15
C LEU A 583 24.66 -28.69 -18.42
N ASN A 584 24.56 -29.50 -17.37
CA ASN A 584 24.62 -30.96 -17.40
C ASN A 584 23.34 -31.58 -17.99
N GLY A 585 23.24 -31.55 -19.32
CA GLY A 585 22.07 -32.02 -20.06
C GLY A 585 21.04 -30.91 -20.22
N THR A 586 20.94 -30.37 -21.44
CA THR A 586 19.92 -29.34 -21.79
C THR A 586 18.86 -29.89 -22.75
N THR A 587 18.76 -31.22 -22.90
CA THR A 587 17.95 -31.92 -23.91
C THR A 587 16.48 -31.48 -23.96
N TYR A 588 15.88 -31.18 -22.81
CA TYR A 588 14.46 -30.83 -22.66
C TYR A 588 14.23 -29.34 -22.31
N GLY A 589 15.29 -28.53 -22.37
CA GLY A 589 15.28 -27.10 -22.10
C GLY A 589 16.46 -26.64 -21.24
N LYS A 590 16.66 -25.32 -21.14
CA LYS A 590 17.65 -24.68 -20.26
C LYS A 590 16.96 -24.24 -18.97
N GLY A 591 16.89 -25.16 -18.02
CA GLY A 591 16.25 -25.00 -16.72
C GLY A 591 16.87 -25.93 -15.68
N SER A 592 16.27 -26.01 -14.49
CA SER A 592 16.69 -26.94 -13.43
C SER A 592 16.00 -28.30 -13.62
N TYR A 593 16.81 -29.37 -13.66
CA TYR A 593 16.37 -30.74 -13.92
C TYR A 593 16.11 -31.51 -12.62
N PHE A 594 15.00 -32.25 -12.59
CA PHE A 594 14.58 -33.08 -11.46
C PHE A 594 14.07 -34.43 -11.96
N ALA A 595 14.54 -35.53 -11.35
CA ALA A 595 14.16 -36.88 -11.75
C ALA A 595 13.12 -37.50 -10.79
N ARG A 596 12.21 -38.30 -11.34
CA ARG A 596 11.34 -39.18 -10.54
C ARG A 596 12.15 -40.25 -9.79
N ASP A 597 13.22 -40.72 -10.43
CA ASP A 597 13.97 -41.91 -10.01
C ASP A 597 15.35 -41.50 -9.48
N ALA A 598 15.61 -41.73 -8.19
CA ALA A 598 16.88 -41.43 -7.52
C ALA A 598 18.11 -41.98 -8.27
N LYS A 599 17.97 -43.15 -8.89
CA LYS A 599 19.01 -43.78 -9.74
C LYS A 599 19.51 -42.88 -10.87
N TYR A 600 18.67 -42.04 -11.46
CA TYR A 600 19.09 -41.07 -12.48
C TYR A 600 19.96 -39.97 -11.86
N SER A 601 19.51 -39.41 -10.73
CA SER A 601 20.20 -38.35 -9.99
C SER A 601 21.57 -38.78 -9.45
N ASN A 602 21.75 -40.06 -9.10
CA ASN A 602 23.05 -40.63 -8.70
C ASN A 602 24.15 -40.49 -9.78
N SER A 603 23.80 -40.36 -11.07
CA SER A 603 24.78 -40.10 -12.13
C SER A 603 25.33 -38.67 -12.14
N TYR A 604 24.74 -37.76 -11.36
CA TYR A 604 25.11 -36.33 -11.28
C TYR A 604 25.71 -35.95 -9.91
N THR A 605 25.78 -36.89 -8.97
CA THR A 605 26.51 -36.70 -7.70
C THR A 605 28.01 -36.95 -7.87
N GLY A 606 28.85 -36.31 -7.04
CA GLY A 606 30.29 -36.53 -7.05
C GLY A 606 30.70 -37.99 -6.78
N GLN A 607 31.82 -38.42 -7.35
CA GLN A 607 32.34 -39.81 -7.28
C GLN A 607 33.06 -40.13 -5.94
N LEU A 608 32.56 -39.60 -4.83
CA LEU A 608 33.09 -39.90 -3.49
C LEU A 608 32.35 -41.09 -2.87
N ASN A 609 33.00 -41.81 -1.95
CA ASN A 609 32.41 -42.97 -1.26
C ASN A 609 31.10 -42.59 -0.53
N THR A 610 31.04 -41.37 0.01
CA THR A 610 29.80 -40.75 0.49
C THR A 610 29.30 -39.75 -0.54
N ARG A 611 28.09 -39.99 -1.04
CA ARG A 611 27.38 -39.18 -2.04
C ARG A 611 26.21 -38.44 -1.38
N SER A 612 25.78 -37.36 -2.02
CA SER A 612 24.72 -36.49 -1.51
C SER A 612 23.74 -36.13 -2.62
N MET A 613 22.43 -36.31 -2.41
CA MET A 613 21.40 -35.84 -3.35
C MET A 613 20.22 -35.19 -2.63
N PHE A 614 19.59 -34.21 -3.25
CA PHE A 614 18.39 -33.56 -2.74
C PHE A 614 17.13 -34.35 -3.10
N VAL A 615 16.13 -34.29 -2.21
CA VAL A 615 14.71 -34.43 -2.55
C VAL A 615 14.07 -33.05 -2.46
N CYS A 616 13.40 -32.64 -3.54
CA CYS A 616 12.82 -31.31 -3.68
C CYS A 616 11.32 -31.41 -3.94
N ARG A 617 10.53 -30.50 -3.36
CA ARG A 617 9.18 -30.22 -3.87
C ARG A 617 9.30 -29.39 -5.13
N VAL A 618 8.61 -29.79 -6.19
CA VAL A 618 8.62 -29.14 -7.50
C VAL A 618 7.19 -28.90 -7.97
N LEU A 619 6.88 -27.63 -8.30
CA LEU A 619 5.61 -27.19 -8.87
C LEU A 619 5.65 -27.41 -10.39
N VAL A 620 5.38 -28.65 -10.80
CA VAL A 620 5.46 -29.07 -12.21
C VAL A 620 4.26 -28.59 -13.05
N GLY A 621 3.12 -28.30 -12.41
CA GLY A 621 1.91 -27.75 -13.03
C GLY A 621 1.41 -28.53 -14.25
N ASP A 622 0.91 -27.82 -15.25
CA ASP A 622 0.64 -28.39 -16.57
C ASP A 622 1.97 -28.49 -17.35
N TYR A 623 2.33 -29.67 -17.85
CA TYR A 623 3.61 -29.91 -18.54
C TYR A 623 3.46 -30.38 -19.99
N ILE A 624 4.54 -30.24 -20.76
CA ILE A 624 4.64 -30.61 -22.18
C ILE A 624 6.03 -31.18 -22.48
N LYS A 625 6.19 -31.93 -23.59
CA LYS A 625 7.48 -32.44 -24.03
C LYS A 625 8.49 -31.31 -24.27
N GLY A 626 9.65 -31.39 -23.63
CA GLY A 626 10.70 -30.38 -23.70
C GLY A 626 11.55 -30.46 -24.97
N HIS A 627 12.27 -29.38 -25.25
CA HIS A 627 13.21 -29.27 -26.36
C HIS A 627 14.40 -28.37 -26.00
N SER A 628 15.59 -28.66 -26.51
CA SER A 628 16.85 -28.06 -26.04
C SER A 628 17.04 -26.57 -26.36
N SER A 629 16.26 -26.03 -27.29
CA SER A 629 16.20 -24.59 -27.56
C SER A 629 15.40 -23.79 -26.52
N PHE A 630 14.56 -24.44 -25.72
CA PHE A 630 13.65 -23.75 -24.80
C PHE A 630 14.40 -23.05 -23.65
N LEU A 631 14.15 -21.75 -23.50
CA LEU A 631 14.62 -20.90 -22.38
C LEU A 631 13.55 -20.67 -21.31
N ARG A 632 12.32 -21.09 -21.61
CA ARG A 632 11.08 -21.03 -20.83
C ARG A 632 10.16 -22.14 -21.38
N PRO A 633 9.12 -22.59 -20.66
CA PRO A 633 8.12 -23.48 -21.25
C PRO A 633 7.47 -22.82 -22.49
N PRO A 634 7.04 -23.61 -23.50
CA PRO A 634 6.37 -23.07 -24.68
C PRO A 634 4.95 -22.58 -24.35
N SER A 635 4.36 -21.84 -25.29
CA SER A 635 2.97 -21.38 -25.21
C SER A 635 1.97 -22.53 -25.35
N LYS A 636 0.79 -22.39 -24.72
CA LYS A 636 -0.37 -23.29 -24.85
C LYS A 636 -1.28 -22.93 -26.03
N ASP A 637 -1.25 -21.68 -26.51
CA ASP A 637 -2.13 -21.15 -27.56
C ASP A 637 -1.37 -20.58 -28.78
N GLY A 638 -0.04 -20.54 -28.72
CA GLY A 638 0.82 -19.95 -29.74
C GLY A 638 1.06 -18.44 -29.57
N GLY A 639 0.41 -17.79 -28.59
CA GLY A 639 0.62 -16.40 -28.22
C GLY A 639 1.50 -16.23 -26.97
N ASP A 640 1.89 -14.99 -26.70
CA ASP A 640 2.87 -14.64 -25.64
C ASP A 640 2.27 -14.51 -24.22
N THR A 641 1.09 -15.09 -23.95
CA THR A 641 0.38 -14.88 -22.66
C THR A 641 0.09 -16.15 -21.85
N ILE A 642 -0.15 -17.31 -22.49
CA ILE A 642 -0.49 -18.55 -21.79
C ILE A 642 0.56 -19.62 -22.05
N PHE A 643 1.21 -20.12 -20.99
CA PHE A 643 2.33 -21.06 -21.09
C PHE A 643 2.09 -22.35 -20.30
N TYR A 644 2.88 -23.37 -20.61
CA TYR A 644 3.09 -24.52 -19.72
C TYR A 644 3.92 -24.11 -18.49
N ASP A 645 3.85 -24.92 -17.44
CA ASP A 645 4.51 -24.68 -16.16
C ASP A 645 5.88 -25.37 -16.10
N SER A 646 6.05 -26.51 -16.78
CA SER A 646 7.32 -27.23 -16.87
C SER A 646 7.45 -28.02 -18.18
N CYS A 647 8.66 -28.48 -18.49
CA CYS A 647 8.93 -29.39 -19.61
C CYS A 647 9.31 -30.79 -19.12
N VAL A 648 8.99 -31.84 -19.90
CA VAL A 648 9.28 -33.25 -19.56
C VAL A 648 9.93 -34.02 -20.70
N ASP A 649 10.51 -35.18 -20.39
CA ASP A 649 11.04 -36.15 -21.37
C ASP A 649 9.92 -36.86 -22.15
N ASP A 650 8.90 -37.33 -21.42
CA ASP A 650 7.69 -37.93 -21.98
C ASP A 650 6.44 -37.42 -21.27
N VAL A 651 5.36 -37.20 -22.03
CA VAL A 651 4.11 -36.61 -21.48
C VAL A 651 3.19 -37.68 -20.87
N SER A 652 3.31 -38.94 -21.29
CA SER A 652 2.51 -40.06 -20.78
C SER A 652 3.10 -40.69 -19.52
N ASN A 653 4.43 -40.76 -19.42
CA ASN A 653 5.15 -41.34 -18.28
C ASN A 653 6.43 -40.53 -17.97
N PRO A 654 6.31 -39.26 -17.54
CA PRO A 654 7.46 -38.40 -17.28
C PRO A 654 8.39 -38.99 -16.23
N SER A 655 9.67 -39.12 -16.58
CA SER A 655 10.75 -39.51 -15.66
C SER A 655 11.64 -38.31 -15.28
N ILE A 656 11.69 -37.28 -16.14
CA ILE A 656 12.44 -36.03 -15.96
C ILE A 656 11.49 -34.84 -16.06
N PHE A 657 11.64 -33.90 -15.14
CA PHE A 657 10.95 -32.60 -15.15
C PHE A 657 11.99 -31.47 -15.20
N VAL A 658 11.72 -30.46 -16.02
CA VAL A 658 12.55 -29.25 -16.20
C VAL A 658 11.70 -28.04 -15.89
N VAL A 659 12.05 -27.34 -14.80
CA VAL A 659 11.44 -26.07 -14.41
C VAL A 659 12.41 -24.92 -14.67
N PHE A 660 11.87 -23.76 -15.05
CA PHE A 660 12.67 -22.64 -15.54
C PHE A 660 12.76 -21.51 -14.51
N GLU A 661 11.75 -21.37 -13.65
CA GLU A 661 11.74 -20.43 -12.54
C GLU A 661 12.15 -21.10 -11.22
N LYS A 662 13.17 -20.54 -10.57
CA LYS A 662 13.71 -21.11 -9.32
C LYS A 662 12.71 -21.17 -8.17
N HIS A 663 11.69 -20.31 -8.19
CA HIS A 663 10.62 -20.29 -7.19
C HIS A 663 9.66 -21.49 -7.31
N GLN A 664 9.71 -22.26 -8.42
CA GLN A 664 8.95 -23.50 -8.56
C GLN A 664 9.51 -24.65 -7.70
N VAL A 665 10.62 -24.46 -6.99
CA VAL A 665 11.33 -25.51 -6.26
C VAL A 665 11.54 -25.16 -4.80
N TYR A 666 11.38 -26.13 -3.91
CA TYR A 666 11.89 -26.09 -2.54
C TYR A 666 12.78 -27.32 -2.28
N PRO A 667 14.08 -27.16 -1.97
CA PRO A 667 14.92 -28.26 -1.51
C PRO A 667 14.47 -28.67 -0.10
N GLU A 668 13.89 -29.86 0.04
CA GLU A 668 13.21 -30.28 1.27
C GLU A 668 14.07 -31.20 2.15
N TYR A 669 14.77 -32.14 1.52
CA TYR A 669 15.68 -33.07 2.19
C TYR A 669 17.00 -33.20 1.44
N LEU A 670 18.07 -33.48 2.19
CA LEU A 670 19.37 -33.88 1.69
C LEU A 670 19.67 -35.30 2.20
N ILE A 671 19.85 -36.25 1.28
CA ILE A 671 20.16 -37.64 1.57
C ILE A 671 21.67 -37.84 1.41
N HIS A 672 22.34 -38.30 2.47
CA HIS A 672 23.72 -38.79 2.42
C HIS A 672 23.73 -40.32 2.38
N TYR A 673 24.42 -40.89 1.41
CA TYR A 673 24.40 -42.33 1.13
C TYR A 673 25.74 -42.81 0.56
N GLY A 674 25.98 -44.10 0.67
CA GLY A 674 27.18 -44.77 0.15
C GLY A 674 26.85 -46.14 -0.41
N GLU A 675 27.83 -46.80 -1.02
CA GLU A 675 27.69 -48.18 -1.48
C GLU A 675 27.70 -49.11 -0.25
N ASP A 676 26.80 -50.10 -0.19
CA ASP A 676 26.71 -50.98 0.99
C ASP A 676 28.03 -51.76 1.18
N ASP A 677 28.71 -51.65 2.32
CA ASP A 677 29.96 -52.40 2.58
C ASP A 677 29.79 -53.93 2.36
N ALA A 678 28.60 -54.46 2.66
CA ALA A 678 28.23 -55.84 2.40
C ALA A 678 28.13 -56.18 0.90
N TRP A 679 27.66 -55.25 0.04
CA TRP A 679 27.70 -55.43 -1.41
C TRP A 679 29.08 -55.15 -1.99
N SER A 680 29.84 -54.19 -1.46
CA SER A 680 31.21 -53.91 -1.89
C SER A 680 32.10 -55.15 -1.81
N GLN A 681 32.01 -55.91 -0.71
CA GLN A 681 32.73 -57.18 -0.55
C GLN A 681 32.26 -58.25 -1.55
N VAL A 682 30.95 -58.45 -1.71
CA VAL A 682 30.38 -59.46 -2.63
C VAL A 682 30.66 -59.10 -4.09
N TYR A 683 30.56 -57.83 -4.49
CA TYR A 683 30.76 -57.40 -5.86
C TYR A 683 32.23 -57.48 -6.28
N GLN A 684 33.17 -57.14 -5.38
CA GLN A 684 34.60 -57.38 -5.60
C GLN A 684 34.95 -58.88 -5.68
N GLN A 685 34.21 -59.74 -4.97
CA GLN A 685 34.40 -61.19 -5.00
C GLN A 685 33.92 -61.84 -6.32
N TYR A 686 32.89 -61.29 -6.97
CA TYR A 686 32.33 -61.83 -8.22
C TYR A 686 32.77 -61.10 -9.51
N TYR A 687 33.17 -59.83 -9.42
CA TYR A 687 33.60 -59.03 -10.58
C TYR A 687 34.89 -58.26 -10.26
N PRO A 688 36.08 -58.88 -10.40
CA PRO A 688 37.35 -58.14 -10.37
C PRO A 688 37.36 -57.08 -11.48
N ALA A 689 37.91 -55.91 -11.17
CA ALA A 689 37.75 -54.72 -12.01
C ALA A 689 38.32 -54.89 -13.43
N ALA A 690 37.43 -55.02 -14.41
CA ALA A 690 37.78 -54.84 -15.81
C ALA A 690 38.30 -53.41 -16.03
N THR A 691 39.41 -53.27 -16.73
CA THR A 691 40.02 -51.96 -17.04
C THR A 691 39.05 -51.12 -17.87
N ALA A 692 38.46 -50.10 -17.25
CA ALA A 692 37.50 -49.22 -17.89
C ALA A 692 38.08 -48.62 -19.18
N PRO A 693 37.38 -48.69 -20.33
CA PRO A 693 37.86 -48.11 -21.57
C PRO A 693 38.17 -46.62 -21.38
N ARG A 694 39.37 -46.21 -21.80
CA ARG A 694 39.82 -44.80 -21.78
C ARG A 694 38.72 -43.92 -22.38
N PRO A 695 38.23 -42.89 -21.67
CA PRO A 695 37.11 -42.09 -22.16
C PRO A 695 37.45 -41.47 -23.52
N ALA A 696 36.50 -41.55 -24.45
CA ALA A 696 36.63 -40.94 -25.76
C ALA A 696 36.92 -39.43 -25.59
N PRO A 697 37.85 -38.84 -26.37
CA PRO A 697 38.20 -37.43 -26.21
C PRO A 697 36.97 -36.57 -26.43
N ALA A 698 36.64 -35.74 -25.43
CA ALA A 698 35.53 -34.81 -25.50
C ALA A 698 35.67 -33.93 -26.76
N TYR A 699 34.57 -33.78 -27.51
CA TYR A 699 34.57 -33.05 -28.78
C TYR A 699 34.86 -31.57 -28.50
N ARG A 700 36.14 -31.19 -28.64
CA ARG A 700 36.63 -29.86 -28.29
C ARG A 700 36.02 -28.86 -29.27
N PRO A 701 35.21 -27.88 -28.83
CA PRO A 701 34.78 -26.82 -29.72
C PRO A 701 36.02 -26.12 -30.29
N ALA A 702 36.01 -25.83 -31.59
CA ALA A 702 37.07 -25.03 -32.18
C ALA A 702 37.15 -23.69 -31.42
N ALA A 703 38.37 -23.31 -31.01
CA ALA A 703 38.54 -22.07 -30.26
C ALA A 703 38.07 -20.88 -31.12
N ALA A 704 37.18 -20.06 -30.58
CA ALA A 704 36.78 -18.82 -31.23
C ALA A 704 38.03 -17.95 -31.47
N PRO A 705 38.17 -17.30 -32.64
CA PRO A 705 39.33 -16.49 -32.94
C PRO A 705 39.47 -15.37 -31.90
N VAL A 706 40.67 -15.22 -31.36
CA VAL A 706 40.96 -14.26 -30.28
C VAL A 706 40.59 -12.84 -30.73
N PRO A 707 39.82 -12.07 -29.91
CA PRO A 707 39.55 -10.67 -30.21
C PRO A 707 40.86 -9.90 -30.38
N ARG A 708 41.07 -9.30 -31.56
CA ARG A 708 42.26 -8.49 -31.85
C ARG A 708 42.30 -7.32 -30.85
N PRO A 709 43.43 -7.05 -30.17
CA PRO A 709 43.50 -5.99 -29.18
C PRO A 709 43.17 -4.63 -29.82
N ALA A 710 42.40 -3.82 -29.10
CA ALA A 710 42.02 -2.49 -29.54
C ALA A 710 43.27 -1.57 -29.68
N PRO A 711 43.31 -0.66 -30.67
CA PRO A 711 44.44 0.24 -30.85
C PRO A 711 44.57 1.19 -29.66
N VAL A 712 45.80 1.33 -29.14
CA VAL A 712 46.10 2.20 -28.00
C VAL A 712 45.87 3.66 -28.38
N TYR A 713 44.91 4.30 -27.71
CA TYR A 713 44.56 5.69 -27.96
C TYR A 713 45.65 6.64 -27.40
N ARG A 714 46.56 7.10 -28.26
CA ARG A 714 47.49 8.17 -27.90
C ARG A 714 46.73 9.48 -27.62
N PRO A 715 47.02 10.21 -26.54
CA PRO A 715 46.54 11.58 -26.39
C PRO A 715 47.05 12.46 -27.53
N ALA A 716 46.17 13.22 -28.17
CA ALA A 716 46.56 14.23 -29.15
C ALA A 716 47.23 15.43 -28.44
N PRO A 717 48.23 16.09 -29.06
CA PRO A 717 48.86 17.27 -28.49
C PRO A 717 47.87 18.44 -28.37
N ARG A 718 48.04 19.25 -27.32
CA ARG A 718 47.16 20.38 -26.99
C ARG A 718 47.22 21.48 -28.08
N PRO A 719 46.09 21.93 -28.64
CA PRO A 719 46.07 23.09 -29.55
C PRO A 719 46.50 24.40 -28.87
N ALA A 720 47.12 25.29 -29.63
CA ALA A 720 47.46 26.65 -29.19
C ALA A 720 46.21 27.55 -29.14
N PRO A 721 46.18 28.60 -28.30
CA PRO A 721 45.01 29.47 -28.16
C PRO A 721 44.85 30.38 -29.40
N THR A 722 43.66 30.37 -29.99
CA THR A 722 43.26 31.30 -31.06
C THR A 722 42.23 32.30 -30.54
N TYR A 723 42.42 33.57 -30.90
CA TYR A 723 41.54 34.68 -30.50
C TYR A 723 40.18 34.61 -31.18
N THR A 724 39.11 34.94 -30.45
CA THR A 724 37.78 35.25 -31.00
C THR A 724 37.48 36.74 -30.83
N PRO A 725 37.32 37.53 -31.91
CA PRO A 725 36.94 38.94 -31.81
C PRO A 725 35.44 39.13 -31.50
N SER A 726 35.08 40.35 -31.06
CA SER A 726 33.75 40.70 -30.57
C SER A 726 32.65 40.74 -31.65
N PRO A 727 31.37 40.45 -31.31
CA PRO A 727 30.25 40.60 -32.22
C PRO A 727 29.70 42.03 -32.29
N THR A 728 29.27 42.44 -33.48
CA THR A 728 28.48 43.66 -33.77
C THR A 728 27.46 43.34 -34.89
N PRO A 729 26.42 44.17 -35.11
CA PRO A 729 25.05 43.63 -35.04
C PRO A 729 24.37 43.34 -36.40
N ALA A 730 23.30 42.55 -36.33
CA ALA A 730 22.50 42.16 -37.48
C ALA A 730 21.57 43.28 -38.01
N PRO A 731 21.41 43.41 -39.35
CA PRO A 731 20.30 44.14 -39.96
C PRO A 731 19.01 43.30 -39.97
N LYS A 732 17.91 43.92 -40.45
CA LYS A 732 16.53 43.44 -40.32
C LYS A 732 16.14 42.42 -41.40
N PRO A 733 15.12 41.57 -41.17
CA PRO A 733 14.45 40.83 -42.24
C PRO A 733 13.59 41.78 -43.09
N ASP A 734 13.43 41.44 -44.37
CA ASP A 734 12.38 41.99 -45.22
C ASP A 734 11.67 40.87 -46.01
N SER A 735 10.65 41.27 -46.75
CA SER A 735 9.40 40.55 -46.99
C SER A 735 9.35 39.67 -48.24
N SER A 736 8.37 38.74 -48.23
CA SER A 736 7.69 38.16 -49.42
C SER A 736 8.46 37.06 -50.21
N CYS A 737 7.83 36.16 -50.98
CA CYS A 737 6.40 35.89 -51.18
C CYS A 737 6.08 34.49 -51.79
N VAL A 738 4.78 34.16 -51.87
CA VAL A 738 4.09 33.27 -52.85
C VAL A 738 4.37 31.75 -52.87
N ILE A 739 3.38 31.01 -52.34
CA ILE A 739 2.61 29.90 -52.96
C ILE A 739 3.35 28.87 -53.86
N SER A 740 3.34 27.61 -53.41
CA SER A 740 2.69 26.48 -54.11
C SER A 740 2.26 25.43 -53.08
#